data_AF-A0A4S2MQH2-F1
#
_entry.id   AF-A0A4S2MQH2-F1
#
_cell.length_a   1.000
_cell.length_b   1.000
_cell.length_c   1.000
_cell.angle_alpha   90.00
_cell.angle_beta   90.00
_cell.angle_gamma   90.00
#
_symmetry.space_group_name_H-M   'P 1'
#
loop_
_entity.id
_entity.type
_entity.pdbx_description
1 polymer ?
#
loop_
_entity_poly.entity_id
_entity_poly.type
_entity_poly.pdbx_seq_one_letter_code
_entity_poly.pdbx_strand_id
1 'polypeptide(L)'
;MSFNAHVEELKRKIEHNSTGMPPHASVSSEDFDKLLRSSSLLTAVTPTISRLLTLLSSFIAATQLPSRSKPGSKLHIDILDFLPDLSSNRQHLEIGAIATLLSTFIHEATDEDIWSAVYGVLTPVTPPTTPCATISSVLDTPIRFSTGSLHNTSESRSYMDEVIKNEIADHIYMGLPDFFNKFFHSVDGLQSLAEAVFTKCRQTGSYTQGQAERWRSFPATCRESEVVTWFREEVEALAQFALEETQDTEHAARLASRRVISRGDHPLPGSTAPRKLDIGFSIFKGQGDVETTPAGNQGTVECTWEEILVPGELKGGQSRDPKSITWCDLARYVREVYAAQDTRRFSHGFTLCGDVMRVWRFDRGAIYAAPPFSVNQDGQRFVMVVLGYLLMREEELGYDTTICKDGGKQYISVVRNGKEERFLIDQVMHRQSSIIGRGTTCWKVTLKGSNEKFVIKDSWQYEGKVDEGELLKEITKKSVQNVAHCYHSEIVRIGDMNDDLHGNVRKEINLYSGKKLKPRQNHLTTALSKTTSSNSTLRKRVAPTTLESSIRKKSRSNSEGGNGNGSALNRFHKRIIMSRCGKPLYMAGTRIGVLKGLIGAISGHQNLFRNKILHRDISIGNVLLSEDETEGFLIDLDHAIRLGRKENSGARGRTGTKVFMSIGLLLQGYEPNKKPHSFMDDLESFFWLLFWICVHYSGPGGEGVRKATNYEDWNYRALEKLGNDKVGFITDEQDFLTRINADFSDYFAPLVPWVNRLRREVFPGGLRWKEEDRTLYERMKDVLHRAMKDPAVMAEWPEGEEMGQTY
;
A
#
# COMPACT_ATOMS: atom_id res chain seq x y z
N MET A 1 -41.10 -35.63 -44.29
CA MET A 1 -40.24 -36.83 -44.05
C MET A 1 -40.54 -37.32 -42.65
N SER A 2 -40.79 -38.62 -42.45
CA SER A 2 -41.01 -39.16 -41.09
C SER A 2 -39.74 -39.03 -40.26
N PHE A 3 -39.89 -39.05 -38.93
CA PHE A 3 -38.78 -39.02 -37.97
C PHE A 3 -37.69 -40.05 -38.32
N ASN A 4 -38.09 -41.27 -38.68
CA ASN A 4 -37.19 -42.35 -39.08
C ASN A 4 -36.37 -42.02 -40.34
N ALA A 5 -36.91 -41.24 -41.28
CA ALA A 5 -36.16 -40.85 -42.48
C ALA A 5 -35.01 -39.89 -42.19
N HIS A 6 -35.10 -39.07 -41.13
CA HIS A 6 -34.01 -38.20 -40.71
C HIS A 6 -32.92 -38.96 -39.97
N VAL A 7 -33.29 -39.98 -39.19
CA VAL A 7 -32.36 -40.87 -38.50
C VAL A 7 -31.57 -41.71 -39.52
N GLU A 8 -32.23 -42.24 -40.55
CA GLU A 8 -31.56 -43.02 -41.60
C GLU A 8 -30.62 -42.17 -42.48
N GLU A 9 -30.98 -40.93 -42.81
CA GLU A 9 -30.06 -40.03 -43.52
C GLU A 9 -28.83 -39.65 -42.69
N LEU A 10 -28.97 -39.63 -41.35
CA LEU A 10 -27.85 -39.40 -40.44
C LEU A 10 -26.90 -40.60 -40.41
N LYS A 11 -27.44 -41.83 -40.30
CA LYS A 11 -26.65 -43.08 -40.38
C LYS A 11 -25.84 -43.14 -41.67
N ARG A 12 -26.48 -42.85 -42.80
CA ARG A 12 -25.85 -42.85 -44.13
C ARG A 12 -24.71 -41.84 -44.28
N LYS A 13 -24.85 -40.64 -43.70
CA LYS A 13 -23.80 -39.60 -43.72
C LYS A 13 -22.60 -39.94 -42.84
N ILE A 14 -22.82 -40.66 -41.74
CA ILE A 14 -21.77 -41.12 -40.83
C ILE A 14 -20.98 -42.27 -41.47
N GLU A 15 -21.67 -43.23 -42.10
CA GLU A 15 -21.04 -44.32 -42.86
C GLU A 15 -20.16 -43.79 -44.01
N HIS A 16 -20.61 -42.76 -44.74
CA HIS A 16 -19.85 -42.20 -45.87
C HIS A 16 -18.55 -41.49 -45.44
N ASN A 17 -18.52 -40.88 -44.24
CA ASN A 17 -17.33 -40.23 -43.68
C ASN A 17 -16.37 -41.20 -42.96
N SER A 18 -16.73 -42.47 -42.81
CA SER A 18 -15.90 -43.51 -42.19
C SER A 18 -14.99 -44.27 -43.18
N THR A 19 -14.85 -43.77 -44.41
CA THR A 19 -14.23 -44.46 -45.55
C THR A 19 -12.71 -44.60 -45.43
N GLY A 20 -12.30 -45.60 -44.65
CA GLY A 20 -10.99 -46.25 -44.68
C GLY A 20 -11.06 -47.77 -44.44
N MET A 21 -12.24 -48.38 -44.30
CA MET A 21 -12.41 -49.83 -44.06
C MET A 21 -13.44 -50.48 -44.98
N PRO A 22 -13.27 -51.77 -45.33
CA PRO A 22 -14.04 -52.44 -46.36
C PRO A 22 -15.50 -52.73 -45.94
N PRO A 23 -16.43 -52.85 -46.91
CA PRO A 23 -17.84 -53.06 -46.63
C PRO A 23 -18.05 -54.47 -46.10
N HIS A 24 -18.55 -54.57 -44.86
CA HIS A 24 -19.08 -55.74 -44.12
C HIS A 24 -18.59 -55.88 -42.67
N ALA A 25 -17.80 -54.94 -42.14
CA ALA A 25 -17.59 -54.86 -40.70
C ALA A 25 -18.73 -54.08 -40.04
N SER A 26 -19.56 -54.75 -39.23
CA SER A 26 -20.46 -54.08 -38.29
C SER A 26 -19.64 -53.23 -37.34
N VAL A 27 -19.80 -51.90 -37.42
CA VAL A 27 -19.14 -50.96 -36.50
C VAL A 27 -19.60 -51.28 -35.09
N SER A 28 -18.66 -51.59 -34.19
CA SER A 28 -18.98 -51.84 -32.79
C SER A 28 -19.54 -50.56 -32.14
N SER A 29 -20.42 -50.69 -31.14
CA SER A 29 -20.98 -49.54 -30.40
C SER A 29 -19.89 -48.61 -29.84
N GLU A 30 -18.72 -49.16 -29.47
CA GLU A 30 -17.58 -48.38 -28.97
C GLU A 30 -16.82 -47.63 -30.07
N ASP A 31 -16.75 -48.17 -31.28
CA ASP A 31 -16.12 -47.48 -32.42
C ASP A 31 -17.01 -46.36 -32.97
N PHE A 32 -18.33 -46.52 -32.86
CA PHE A 32 -19.32 -45.50 -33.19
C PHE A 32 -19.22 -44.27 -32.27
N ASP A 33 -19.10 -44.49 -30.95
CA ASP A 33 -18.89 -43.43 -29.97
C ASP A 33 -17.55 -42.70 -30.13
N LYS A 34 -16.51 -43.39 -30.61
CA LYS A 34 -15.22 -42.78 -30.95
C LYS A 34 -15.30 -41.90 -32.20
N LEU A 35 -16.05 -42.32 -33.22
CA LEU A 35 -16.19 -41.56 -34.48
C LEU A 35 -16.94 -40.24 -34.26
N LEU A 36 -17.98 -40.27 -33.42
CA LEU A 36 -18.80 -39.10 -33.04
C LEU A 36 -18.01 -38.03 -32.27
N ARG A 37 -16.88 -38.40 -31.65
CA ARG A 37 -16.02 -37.48 -30.87
C ARG A 37 -14.98 -36.71 -31.71
N SER A 38 -14.96 -36.90 -33.03
CA SER A 38 -14.06 -36.18 -33.94
C SER A 38 -14.63 -34.81 -34.34
N SER A 39 -13.81 -33.76 -34.28
CA SER A 39 -14.24 -32.37 -34.53
C SER A 39 -14.69 -32.10 -35.97
N SER A 40 -14.20 -32.88 -36.95
CA SER A 40 -14.56 -32.78 -38.36
C SER A 40 -15.97 -33.30 -38.67
N LEU A 41 -16.48 -34.26 -37.88
CA LEU A 41 -17.82 -34.84 -38.06
C LEU A 41 -18.91 -33.91 -37.53
N LEU A 42 -18.63 -33.15 -36.46
CA LEU A 42 -19.60 -32.26 -35.80
C LEU A 42 -20.16 -31.21 -36.79
N THR A 43 -19.29 -30.56 -37.56
CA THR A 43 -19.68 -29.56 -38.57
C THR A 43 -20.57 -30.14 -39.68
N ALA A 44 -20.38 -31.42 -40.04
CA ALA A 44 -21.18 -32.09 -41.06
C ALA A 44 -22.58 -32.52 -40.56
N VAL A 45 -22.74 -32.70 -39.24
CA VAL A 45 -23.94 -33.27 -38.61
C VAL A 45 -24.83 -32.20 -37.94
N THR A 46 -24.28 -31.01 -37.62
CA THR A 46 -25.01 -29.87 -37.05
C THR A 46 -26.34 -29.52 -37.74
N PRO A 47 -26.43 -29.47 -39.09
CA PRO A 47 -27.70 -29.16 -39.77
C PRO A 47 -28.79 -30.20 -39.50
N THR A 48 -28.41 -31.47 -39.31
CA THR A 48 -29.36 -32.54 -39.03
C THR A 48 -29.80 -32.54 -37.57
N ILE A 49 -28.90 -32.23 -36.63
CA ILE A 49 -29.24 -32.04 -35.21
C ILE A 49 -30.20 -30.87 -35.02
N SER A 50 -29.97 -29.76 -35.72
CA SER A 50 -30.87 -28.61 -35.72
C SER A 50 -32.29 -28.98 -36.17
N ARG A 51 -32.41 -29.78 -37.24
CA ARG A 51 -33.71 -30.29 -37.71
C ARG A 51 -34.37 -31.24 -36.71
N LEU A 52 -33.59 -32.11 -36.08
CA LEU A 52 -34.07 -33.05 -35.07
C LEU A 52 -34.63 -32.33 -33.84
N LEU A 53 -33.90 -31.35 -33.30
CA LEU A 53 -34.35 -30.53 -32.18
C LEU A 53 -35.58 -29.69 -32.54
N THR A 54 -35.63 -29.14 -33.75
CA THR A 54 -36.81 -28.42 -34.27
C THR A 54 -38.04 -29.33 -34.33
N LEU A 55 -37.85 -30.60 -34.70
CA LEU A 55 -38.94 -31.56 -34.73
C LEU A 55 -39.38 -31.93 -33.31
N LEU A 56 -38.44 -32.19 -32.39
CA LEU A 56 -38.74 -32.49 -30.98
C LEU A 56 -39.47 -31.34 -30.27
N SER A 57 -39.15 -30.09 -30.58
CA SER A 57 -39.86 -28.94 -29.98
C SER A 57 -41.35 -28.88 -30.35
N SER A 58 -41.77 -29.56 -31.41
CA SER A 58 -43.18 -29.65 -31.84
C SER A 58 -43.99 -30.76 -31.13
N PHE A 59 -43.35 -31.64 -30.37
CA PHE A 59 -44.04 -32.69 -29.63
C PHE A 59 -44.75 -32.16 -28.38
N ILE A 60 -45.90 -32.74 -28.04
CA ILE A 60 -46.70 -32.37 -26.86
C ILE A 60 -45.87 -32.47 -25.57
N ALA A 61 -44.96 -33.45 -25.47
CA ALA A 61 -44.07 -33.57 -24.32
C ALA A 61 -43.20 -32.32 -24.10
N ALA A 62 -42.64 -31.72 -25.15
CA ALA A 62 -41.81 -30.51 -25.04
C ALA A 62 -42.60 -29.26 -24.60
N THR A 63 -43.93 -29.24 -24.80
CA THR A 63 -44.80 -28.15 -24.33
C THR A 63 -45.29 -28.36 -22.91
N GLN A 64 -45.13 -29.56 -22.34
CA GLN A 64 -45.51 -29.86 -20.96
C GLN A 64 -44.31 -29.87 -20.00
N LEU A 65 -43.16 -30.34 -20.46
CA LEU A 65 -41.92 -30.41 -19.69
C LEU A 65 -41.38 -29.01 -19.33
N PRO A 66 -40.84 -28.82 -18.10
CA PRO A 66 -40.41 -27.51 -17.61
C PRO A 66 -39.09 -27.04 -18.26
N SER A 67 -38.99 -25.73 -18.54
CA SER A 67 -37.71 -25.12 -18.93
C SER A 67 -36.72 -25.16 -17.77
N ARG A 68 -35.44 -25.39 -18.07
CA ARG A 68 -34.33 -25.27 -17.10
C ARG A 68 -33.71 -23.88 -17.09
N SER A 69 -33.82 -23.14 -18.19
CA SER A 69 -33.19 -21.83 -18.33
C SER A 69 -34.07 -20.67 -17.84
N LYS A 70 -35.40 -20.82 -17.91
CA LYS A 70 -36.38 -19.77 -17.63
C LYS A 70 -37.49 -20.30 -16.69
N PRO A 71 -37.52 -19.86 -15.41
CA PRO A 71 -38.55 -20.27 -14.46
C PRO A 71 -39.96 -19.95 -14.97
N GLY A 72 -40.86 -20.93 -14.97
CA GLY A 72 -42.24 -20.79 -15.44
C GLY A 72 -42.48 -21.04 -16.94
N SER A 73 -41.42 -21.26 -17.72
CA SER A 73 -41.49 -21.60 -19.15
C SER A 73 -41.41 -23.12 -19.41
N LYS A 74 -41.53 -23.53 -20.68
CA LYS A 74 -41.55 -24.95 -21.11
C LYS A 74 -40.34 -25.30 -21.99
N LEU A 75 -39.97 -26.57 -22.03
CA LEU A 75 -38.76 -27.08 -22.70
C LEU A 75 -38.66 -26.67 -24.19
N HIS A 76 -39.78 -26.60 -24.91
CA HIS A 76 -39.76 -26.15 -26.31
C HIS A 76 -39.18 -24.74 -26.49
N ILE A 77 -39.28 -23.85 -25.50
CA ILE A 77 -38.67 -22.52 -25.53
C ILE A 77 -37.15 -22.62 -25.42
N ASP A 78 -36.64 -23.48 -24.53
CA ASP A 78 -35.19 -23.71 -24.41
C ASP A 78 -34.61 -24.25 -25.71
N ILE A 79 -35.34 -25.14 -26.40
CA ILE A 79 -34.92 -25.68 -27.70
C ILE A 79 -34.89 -24.57 -28.77
N LEU A 80 -35.94 -23.76 -28.88
CA LEU A 80 -36.02 -22.69 -29.89
C LEU A 80 -34.95 -21.61 -29.68
N ASP A 81 -34.64 -21.27 -28.43
CA ASP A 81 -33.56 -20.32 -28.10
C ASP A 81 -32.16 -20.87 -28.42
N PHE A 82 -31.98 -22.20 -28.39
CA PHE A 82 -30.70 -22.86 -28.67
C PHE A 82 -30.40 -23.01 -30.17
N LEU A 83 -31.43 -23.10 -31.04
CA LEU A 83 -31.25 -23.33 -32.48
C LEU A 83 -30.39 -22.28 -33.21
N PRO A 84 -30.54 -20.96 -32.96
CA PRO A 84 -29.67 -19.93 -33.55
C PRO A 84 -28.19 -20.09 -33.16
N ASP A 85 -27.92 -20.44 -31.91
CA ASP A 85 -26.56 -20.62 -31.38
C ASP A 85 -25.88 -21.86 -31.97
N LEU A 86 -26.63 -22.95 -32.14
CA LEU A 86 -26.19 -24.18 -32.80
C LEU A 86 -25.81 -23.93 -34.28
N SER A 87 -26.60 -23.11 -34.99
CA SER A 87 -26.34 -22.76 -36.39
C SER A 87 -25.18 -21.75 -36.59
N SER A 88 -24.87 -20.96 -35.56
CA SER A 88 -23.83 -19.92 -35.60
C SER A 88 -22.47 -20.38 -35.06
N ASN A 89 -22.36 -21.61 -34.56
CA ASN A 89 -21.15 -22.21 -33.97
C ASN A 89 -20.55 -21.38 -32.80
N ARG A 90 -21.39 -20.61 -32.07
CA ARG A 90 -20.97 -19.63 -31.05
C ARG A 90 -20.80 -20.22 -29.65
N GLN A 91 -21.27 -21.43 -29.39
CA GLN A 91 -21.06 -22.15 -28.13
C GLN A 91 -20.16 -23.37 -28.34
N HIS A 92 -19.27 -23.65 -27.38
CA HIS A 92 -18.56 -24.93 -27.33
C HIS A 92 -19.57 -26.04 -27.00
N LEU A 93 -20.06 -26.74 -28.03
CA LEU A 93 -20.95 -27.89 -27.85
C LEU A 93 -20.17 -29.04 -27.19
N GLU A 94 -20.70 -29.61 -26.12
CA GLU A 94 -20.12 -30.81 -25.53
C GLU A 94 -20.43 -32.00 -26.45
N ILE A 95 -19.40 -32.45 -27.16
CA ILE A 95 -19.52 -33.53 -28.15
C ILE A 95 -20.10 -34.80 -27.51
N GLY A 96 -19.83 -35.03 -26.22
CA GLY A 96 -20.42 -36.13 -25.45
C GLY A 96 -21.95 -36.06 -25.33
N ALA A 97 -22.53 -34.89 -25.03
CA ALA A 97 -23.97 -34.73 -24.89
C ALA A 97 -24.70 -34.94 -26.24
N ILE A 98 -24.09 -34.47 -27.33
CA ILE A 98 -24.60 -34.69 -28.68
C ILE A 98 -24.51 -36.17 -29.08
N ALA A 99 -23.38 -36.83 -28.78
CA ALA A 99 -23.22 -38.26 -29.03
C ALA A 99 -24.28 -39.08 -28.27
N THR A 100 -24.55 -38.74 -27.00
CA THR A 100 -25.60 -39.38 -26.20
C THR A 100 -26.98 -39.19 -26.82
N LEU A 101 -27.33 -37.97 -27.26
CA LEU A 101 -28.61 -37.73 -27.94
C LEU A 101 -28.75 -38.51 -29.25
N LEU A 102 -27.66 -38.68 -30.01
CA LEU A 102 -27.70 -39.46 -31.25
C LEU A 102 -27.79 -40.97 -30.97
N SER A 103 -27.12 -41.45 -29.93
CA SER A 103 -27.17 -42.84 -29.47
C SER A 103 -28.58 -43.27 -29.06
N THR A 104 -29.32 -42.42 -28.33
CA THR A 104 -30.69 -42.75 -27.89
C THR A 104 -31.64 -43.00 -29.06
N PHE A 105 -31.47 -42.31 -30.19
CA PHE A 105 -32.29 -42.52 -31.38
C PHE A 105 -31.85 -43.68 -32.26
N ILE A 106 -30.61 -44.15 -32.12
CA ILE A 106 -30.08 -45.29 -32.89
C ILE A 106 -30.43 -46.62 -32.21
N HIS A 107 -30.55 -46.63 -30.88
CA HIS A 107 -30.77 -47.83 -30.08
C HIS A 107 -32.21 -48.00 -29.54
N GLU A 108 -33.20 -47.32 -30.14
CA GLU A 108 -34.62 -47.40 -29.74
C GLU A 108 -34.85 -47.15 -28.24
N ALA A 109 -34.18 -46.13 -27.69
CA ALA A 109 -34.25 -45.80 -26.28
C ALA A 109 -35.64 -45.32 -25.85
N THR A 110 -35.90 -45.35 -24.54
CA THR A 110 -37.19 -44.92 -23.99
C THR A 110 -37.42 -43.42 -24.16
N ASP A 111 -38.68 -42.98 -24.13
CA ASP A 111 -39.03 -41.55 -24.18
C ASP A 111 -38.32 -40.74 -23.08
N GLU A 112 -38.14 -41.32 -21.89
CA GLU A 112 -37.45 -40.69 -20.77
C GLU A 112 -35.97 -40.44 -21.07
N ASP A 113 -35.29 -41.41 -21.68
CA ASP A 113 -33.88 -41.30 -22.07
C ASP A 113 -33.69 -40.25 -23.18
N ILE A 114 -34.63 -40.19 -24.12
CA ILE A 114 -34.63 -39.19 -25.20
C ILE A 114 -34.74 -37.78 -24.62
N TRP A 115 -35.73 -37.52 -23.75
CA TRP A 115 -35.91 -36.19 -23.17
C TRP A 115 -34.80 -35.81 -22.20
N SER A 116 -34.24 -36.78 -21.46
CA SER A 116 -33.06 -36.59 -20.62
C SER A 116 -31.84 -36.16 -21.45
N ALA A 117 -31.61 -36.81 -22.60
CA ALA A 117 -30.54 -36.45 -23.52
C ALA A 117 -30.74 -35.06 -24.13
N VAL A 118 -32.00 -34.67 -24.45
CA VAL A 118 -32.33 -33.31 -24.91
C VAL A 118 -31.97 -32.27 -23.84
N TYR A 119 -32.32 -32.49 -22.57
CA TYR A 119 -31.89 -31.61 -21.48
C TYR A 119 -30.36 -31.55 -21.36
N GLY A 120 -29.65 -32.66 -21.58
CA GLY A 120 -28.19 -32.71 -21.61
C GLY A 120 -27.60 -31.78 -22.66
N VAL A 121 -28.13 -31.82 -23.90
CA VAL A 121 -27.66 -30.96 -25.01
C VAL A 121 -27.95 -29.48 -24.76
N LEU A 122 -29.08 -29.15 -24.13
CA LEU A 122 -29.48 -27.77 -23.83
C LEU A 122 -28.80 -27.20 -22.58
N THR A 123 -28.08 -28.02 -21.81
CA THR A 123 -27.38 -27.56 -20.61
C THR A 123 -26.08 -26.84 -21.04
N PRO A 124 -25.87 -25.56 -20.66
CA PRO A 124 -24.67 -24.83 -21.04
C PRO A 124 -23.42 -25.55 -20.52
N VAL A 125 -22.50 -25.88 -21.43
CA VAL A 125 -21.20 -26.42 -21.06
C VAL A 125 -20.44 -25.34 -20.32
N THR A 126 -20.34 -25.48 -19.00
CA THR A 126 -19.31 -24.75 -18.27
C THR A 126 -18.00 -25.36 -18.76
N PRO A 127 -17.09 -24.61 -19.40
CA PRO A 127 -15.90 -25.21 -20.01
C PRO A 127 -15.19 -26.08 -18.97
N PRO A 128 -14.76 -27.30 -19.34
CA PRO A 128 -14.02 -28.15 -18.43
C PRO A 128 -12.85 -27.33 -17.93
N THR A 129 -12.76 -27.23 -16.62
CA THR A 129 -11.62 -26.64 -15.95
C THR A 129 -10.44 -27.54 -16.33
N THR A 130 -9.74 -27.18 -17.41
CA THR A 130 -8.32 -27.52 -17.54
C THR A 130 -7.72 -27.22 -16.17
N PRO A 131 -6.91 -28.10 -15.57
CA PRO A 131 -6.24 -27.80 -14.31
C PRO A 131 -5.17 -26.71 -14.54
N CYS A 132 -5.58 -25.54 -15.02
CA CYS A 132 -4.94 -24.29 -14.67
C CYS A 132 -5.28 -24.11 -13.20
N ALA A 133 -4.27 -24.33 -12.36
CA ALA A 133 -4.32 -24.12 -10.92
C ALA A 133 -5.34 -23.04 -10.58
N THR A 134 -6.49 -23.46 -10.04
CA THR A 134 -7.47 -22.55 -9.46
C THR A 134 -6.68 -21.74 -8.45
N ILE A 135 -6.44 -20.47 -8.77
CA ILE A 135 -6.09 -19.49 -7.76
C ILE A 135 -7.29 -19.52 -6.84
N SER A 136 -7.17 -20.24 -5.72
CA SER A 136 -8.10 -20.13 -4.60
C SER A 136 -8.40 -18.64 -4.46
N SER A 137 -9.68 -18.28 -4.51
CA SER A 137 -10.10 -16.90 -4.38
C SER A 137 -9.75 -16.42 -2.98
N VAL A 138 -8.49 -16.00 -2.80
CA VAL A 138 -8.05 -15.22 -1.66
C VAL A 138 -8.88 -13.94 -1.77
N LEU A 139 -9.86 -13.79 -0.90
CA LEU A 139 -10.61 -12.54 -0.75
C LEU A 139 -9.57 -11.42 -0.62
N ASP A 140 -9.47 -10.57 -1.65
CA ASP A 140 -8.44 -9.56 -1.68
C ASP A 140 -8.67 -8.60 -0.52
N THR A 141 -7.61 -8.34 0.24
CA THR A 141 -7.74 -7.52 1.44
C THR A 141 -7.86 -6.05 1.04
N PRO A 142 -8.71 -5.24 1.70
CA PRO A 142 -8.92 -3.84 1.30
C PRO A 142 -7.61 -3.06 1.20
N ILE A 143 -7.47 -2.30 0.12
CA ILE A 143 -6.32 -1.43 -0.09
C ILE A 143 -6.47 -0.16 0.76
N ARG A 144 -5.44 0.18 1.52
CA ARG A 144 -5.27 1.43 2.27
C ARG A 144 -4.22 2.29 1.56
N PHE A 145 -4.26 3.59 1.79
CA PHE A 145 -3.27 4.53 1.26
C PHE A 145 -2.69 5.33 2.42
N SER A 146 -1.39 5.61 2.35
CA SER A 146 -0.68 6.34 3.40
C SER A 146 0.19 7.42 2.78
N THR A 147 0.72 8.30 3.62
CA THR A 147 1.70 9.29 3.17
C THR A 147 2.94 8.68 2.50
N GLY A 148 3.29 7.43 2.84
CA GLY A 148 4.41 6.70 2.22
C GLY A 148 4.15 6.17 0.80
N SER A 149 2.91 6.27 0.29
CA SER A 149 2.55 5.84 -1.08
C SER A 149 2.42 7.00 -2.09
N LEU A 150 2.76 8.23 -1.67
CA LEU A 150 2.69 9.42 -2.51
C LEU A 150 4.00 9.59 -3.31
N HIS A 151 3.91 10.01 -4.57
CA HIS A 151 5.07 10.24 -5.44
C HIS A 151 5.05 11.62 -6.11
N ASN A 152 6.24 12.18 -6.33
CA ASN A 152 6.49 13.43 -7.05
C ASN A 152 5.54 14.58 -6.65
N THR A 153 5.28 14.74 -5.35
CA THR A 153 4.35 15.75 -4.84
C THR A 153 5.03 16.94 -4.17
N SER A 154 4.36 18.09 -4.24
CA SER A 154 4.61 19.32 -3.49
C SER A 154 4.30 19.23 -1.99
N GLU A 155 3.63 18.16 -1.52
CA GLU A 155 3.20 17.97 -0.11
C GLU A 155 2.40 19.15 0.48
N SER A 156 1.58 19.80 -0.34
CA SER A 156 0.70 20.89 0.10
C SER A 156 -0.17 20.46 1.28
N ARG A 157 -0.31 21.37 2.26
CA ARG A 157 -0.97 21.10 3.55
C ARG A 157 -2.39 20.60 3.40
N SER A 158 -3.17 21.16 2.47
CA SER A 158 -4.57 20.81 2.28
C SER A 158 -4.76 19.33 1.87
N TYR A 159 -3.86 18.81 1.05
CA TYR A 159 -3.91 17.41 0.61
C TYR A 159 -3.34 16.46 1.67
N MET A 160 -2.21 16.84 2.29
CA MET A 160 -1.55 16.01 3.31
C MET A 160 -2.40 15.82 4.56
N ASP A 161 -3.14 16.84 4.99
CA ASP A 161 -4.00 16.74 6.18
C ASP A 161 -5.08 15.65 6.03
N GLU A 162 -5.68 15.51 4.83
CA GLU A 162 -6.67 14.46 4.57
C GLU A 162 -6.03 13.07 4.48
N VAL A 163 -4.84 12.95 3.89
CA VAL A 163 -4.12 11.67 3.83
C VAL A 163 -3.73 11.21 5.24
N ILE A 164 -3.15 12.11 6.05
CA ILE A 164 -2.73 11.80 7.44
C ILE A 164 -3.95 11.41 8.27
N LYS A 165 -5.05 12.17 8.21
CA LYS A 165 -6.30 11.82 8.93
C LYS A 165 -6.76 10.41 8.60
N ASN A 166 -6.76 10.04 7.32
CA ASN A 166 -7.17 8.70 6.89
C ASN A 166 -6.20 7.61 7.34
N GLU A 167 -4.90 7.89 7.29
CA GLU A 167 -3.84 6.98 7.76
C GLU A 167 -4.02 6.63 9.25
N ILE A 168 -4.34 7.63 10.08
CA ILE A 168 -4.39 7.47 11.54
C ILE A 168 -5.79 7.17 12.09
N ALA A 169 -6.85 7.27 11.27
CA ALA A 169 -8.23 7.28 11.74
C ALA A 169 -8.64 6.07 12.59
N ASP A 170 -8.18 4.88 12.25
CA ASP A 170 -8.55 3.65 12.97
C ASP A 170 -7.57 3.26 14.09
N HIS A 171 -6.57 4.10 14.37
CA HIS A 171 -5.39 3.75 15.15
C HIS A 171 -5.18 4.62 16.41
N ILE A 172 -6.11 5.51 16.76
CA ILE A 172 -5.97 6.42 17.92
C ILE A 172 -6.70 5.89 19.16
N TYR A 173 -5.97 5.75 20.28
CA TYR A 173 -6.45 5.28 21.59
C TYR A 173 -6.11 6.30 22.69
N MET A 174 -7.10 6.89 23.34
CA MET A 174 -6.86 7.96 24.31
C MET A 174 -7.22 7.56 25.74
N GLY A 175 -6.50 8.17 26.70
CA GLY A 175 -6.83 8.06 28.11
C GLY A 175 -6.44 6.73 28.71
N LEU A 176 -5.28 6.18 28.34
CA LEU A 176 -4.80 4.91 28.87
C LEU A 176 -4.28 5.07 30.31
N PRO A 177 -4.95 4.51 31.34
CA PRO A 177 -4.63 4.79 32.74
C PRO A 177 -3.20 4.39 33.14
N ASP A 178 -2.68 3.28 32.61
CA ASP A 178 -1.35 2.76 32.95
C ASP A 178 -0.19 3.44 32.20
N PHE A 179 -0.46 4.49 31.43
CA PHE A 179 0.53 5.09 30.53
C PHE A 179 1.80 5.56 31.25
N PHE A 180 1.64 6.31 32.34
CA PHE A 180 2.79 6.83 33.11
C PHE A 180 3.57 5.70 33.80
N ASN A 181 2.87 4.71 34.35
CA ASN A 181 3.49 3.53 34.95
C ASN A 181 4.37 2.77 33.94
N LYS A 182 3.91 2.62 32.70
CA LYS A 182 4.64 1.87 31.67
C LYS A 182 5.82 2.64 31.09
N PHE A 183 5.69 3.96 30.90
CA PHE A 183 6.66 4.72 30.07
C PHE A 183 7.49 5.74 30.83
N PHE A 184 7.05 6.20 32.01
CA PHE A 184 7.79 7.18 32.81
C PHE A 184 8.36 6.54 34.07
N HIS A 185 7.61 5.70 34.78
CA HIS A 185 8.15 5.01 35.97
C HIS A 185 9.22 3.96 35.63
N SER A 186 9.37 3.60 34.36
CA SER A 186 10.48 2.75 33.91
C SER A 186 11.80 3.49 33.71
N VAL A 187 11.78 4.83 33.75
CA VAL A 187 13.00 5.64 33.63
C VAL A 187 13.68 5.63 35.00
N ASP A 188 14.92 5.15 35.03
CA ASP A 188 15.66 4.93 36.26
C ASP A 188 15.75 6.21 37.10
N GLY A 189 15.37 6.14 38.38
CA GLY A 189 15.44 7.26 39.33
C GLY A 189 14.51 8.46 39.06
N LEU A 190 13.69 8.44 38.00
CA LEU A 190 12.87 9.59 37.60
C LEU A 190 11.86 10.01 38.67
N GLN A 191 11.19 9.05 39.31
CA GLN A 191 10.12 9.34 40.26
C GLN A 191 10.64 10.11 41.49
N SER A 192 11.72 9.61 42.10
CA SER A 192 12.38 10.25 43.24
C SER A 192 12.94 11.63 42.86
N LEU A 193 13.56 11.75 41.68
CA LEU A 193 14.12 13.01 41.22
C LEU A 193 13.03 14.06 40.94
N ALA A 194 11.93 13.66 40.31
CA ALA A 194 10.81 14.55 40.05
C ALA A 194 10.14 15.05 41.34
N GLU A 195 10.04 14.21 42.37
CA GLU A 195 9.53 14.59 43.68
C GLU A 195 10.46 15.59 44.40
N ALA A 196 11.77 15.35 44.35
CA ALA A 196 12.78 16.26 44.91
C ALA A 196 12.76 17.63 44.21
N VAL A 197 12.77 17.64 42.88
CA VAL A 197 12.71 18.86 42.06
C VAL A 197 11.39 19.61 42.28
N PHE A 198 10.25 18.93 42.31
CA PHE A 198 8.97 19.58 42.59
C PHE A 198 8.91 20.17 44.01
N THR A 199 9.56 19.53 44.98
CA THR A 199 9.70 20.10 46.33
C THR A 199 10.53 21.38 46.33
N LYS A 200 11.62 21.44 45.55
CA LYS A 200 12.36 22.70 45.32
C LYS A 200 11.48 23.77 44.68
N CYS A 201 10.70 23.45 43.64
CA CYS A 201 9.79 24.42 43.00
C CYS A 201 8.78 25.05 43.98
N ARG A 202 8.33 24.27 44.98
CA ARG A 202 7.48 24.77 46.07
C ARG A 202 8.24 25.65 47.05
N GLN A 203 9.47 25.28 47.40
CA GLN A 203 10.33 26.05 48.31
C GLN A 203 10.78 27.39 47.71
N THR A 204 11.07 27.44 46.41
CA THR A 204 11.44 28.67 45.69
C THR A 204 10.23 29.56 45.38
N GLY A 205 9.01 29.05 45.56
CA GLY A 205 7.77 29.76 45.26
C GLY A 205 7.44 29.87 43.77
N SER A 206 8.10 29.07 42.90
CA SER A 206 7.74 28.94 41.48
C SER A 206 6.37 28.29 41.31
N TYR A 207 6.03 27.36 42.21
CA TYR A 207 4.71 26.72 42.29
C TYR A 207 4.00 27.14 43.59
N THR A 208 2.75 27.58 43.49
CA THR A 208 1.98 28.12 44.63
C THR A 208 1.47 27.01 45.54
N GLN A 209 1.54 27.23 46.86
CA GLN A 209 0.92 26.38 47.88
C GLN A 209 -0.39 27.02 48.38
N GLY A 210 -1.48 26.25 48.55
CA GLY A 210 -2.73 26.73 49.16
C GLY A 210 -3.99 26.47 48.33
N GLN A 211 -5.00 27.34 48.44
CA GLN A 211 -6.36 27.10 47.88
C GLN A 211 -6.43 27.00 46.35
N ALA A 212 -5.38 27.41 45.62
CA ALA A 212 -5.26 27.22 44.18
C ALA A 212 -3.78 26.95 43.83
N GLU A 213 -3.40 25.68 43.84
CA GLU A 213 -2.08 25.24 43.39
C GLU A 213 -1.93 25.49 41.87
N ARG A 214 -0.87 26.21 41.49
CA ARG A 214 -0.55 26.56 40.09
C ARG A 214 0.90 27.01 39.95
N TRP A 215 1.38 27.02 38.71
CA TRP A 215 2.62 27.72 38.36
C TRP A 215 2.38 29.24 38.43
N ARG A 216 3.26 29.94 39.17
CA ARG A 216 3.12 31.38 39.42
C ARG A 216 3.23 32.19 38.12
N SER A 217 4.13 31.78 37.23
CA SER A 217 4.44 32.41 35.95
C SER A 217 3.58 31.92 34.78
N PHE A 218 2.66 30.97 34.99
CA PHE A 218 1.85 30.43 33.88
C PHE A 218 0.96 31.52 33.25
N PRO A 219 1.02 31.72 31.92
CA PRO A 219 0.31 32.80 31.24
C PRO A 219 -1.21 32.73 31.37
N ALA A 220 -1.84 33.80 31.83
CA ALA A 220 -3.30 33.87 31.94
C ALA A 220 -4.01 33.86 30.58
N THR A 221 -3.38 34.42 29.54
CA THR A 221 -3.98 34.53 28.20
C THR A 221 -3.87 33.24 27.39
N CYS A 222 -2.95 32.34 27.77
CA CYS A 222 -2.59 31.14 27.03
C CYS A 222 -2.21 31.41 25.55
N ARG A 223 -1.71 32.62 25.22
CA ARG A 223 -1.17 32.91 23.88
C ARG A 223 0.06 32.06 23.62
N GLU A 224 0.18 31.54 22.40
CA GLU A 224 1.25 30.62 21.99
C GLU A 224 2.64 31.15 22.35
N SER A 225 2.96 32.40 21.99
CA SER A 225 4.26 33.03 22.30
C SER A 225 4.54 33.13 23.79
N GLU A 226 3.54 33.50 24.61
CA GLU A 226 3.68 33.60 26.07
C GLU A 226 3.90 32.21 26.70
N VAL A 227 3.17 31.20 26.23
CA VAL A 227 3.30 29.81 26.70
C VAL A 227 4.65 29.21 26.29
N VAL A 228 5.14 29.49 25.09
CA VAL A 228 6.48 29.06 24.65
C VAL A 228 7.57 29.63 25.56
N THR A 229 7.52 30.94 25.85
CA THR A 229 8.51 31.58 26.72
C THR A 229 8.46 30.97 28.12
N TRP A 230 7.27 30.87 28.72
CA TRP A 230 7.09 30.24 30.03
C TRP A 230 7.62 28.80 30.06
N PHE A 231 7.25 27.98 29.07
CA PHE A 231 7.63 26.57 29.03
C PHE A 231 9.15 26.41 28.90
N ARG A 232 9.82 27.27 28.12
CA ARG A 232 11.29 27.25 27.99
C ARG A 232 11.97 27.57 29.31
N GLU A 233 11.58 28.69 29.93
CA GLU A 233 12.16 29.15 31.19
C GLU A 233 11.93 28.13 32.32
N GLU A 234 10.73 27.57 32.41
CA GLU A 234 10.40 26.58 33.43
C GLU A 234 11.18 25.29 33.21
N VAL A 235 11.31 24.79 31.97
CA VAL A 235 12.10 23.58 31.69
C VAL A 235 13.57 23.78 32.01
N GLU A 236 14.14 24.96 31.74
CA GLU A 236 15.52 25.28 32.08
C GLU A 236 15.73 25.31 33.60
N ALA A 237 14.82 25.92 34.36
CA ALA A 237 14.84 25.90 35.82
C ALA A 237 14.71 24.48 36.39
N LEU A 238 13.79 23.67 35.85
CA LEU A 238 13.61 22.27 36.25
C LEU A 238 14.86 21.42 35.95
N ALA A 239 15.49 21.62 34.80
CA ALA A 239 16.72 20.93 34.42
C ALA A 239 17.87 21.31 35.36
N GLN A 240 17.98 22.57 35.75
CA GLN A 240 18.99 23.05 36.69
C GLN A 240 18.80 22.44 38.08
N PHE A 241 17.57 22.44 38.61
CA PHE A 241 17.29 21.76 39.88
C PHE A 241 17.58 20.26 39.82
N ALA A 242 17.25 19.60 38.70
CA ALA A 242 17.55 18.19 38.51
C ALA A 242 19.06 17.92 38.47
N LEU A 243 19.84 18.81 37.86
CA LEU A 243 21.31 18.71 37.80
C LEU A 243 21.95 18.83 39.18
N GLU A 244 21.40 19.67 40.07
CA GLU A 244 21.86 19.81 41.46
C GLU A 244 21.51 18.60 42.34
N GLU A 245 20.40 17.92 42.04
CA GLU A 245 19.90 16.79 42.83
C GLU A 245 20.48 15.43 42.37
N THR A 246 20.80 15.29 41.08
CA THR A 246 21.25 14.00 40.54
C THR A 246 22.71 13.71 40.90
N GLN A 247 22.96 12.50 41.39
CA GLN A 247 24.32 11.95 41.55
C GLN A 247 24.73 11.05 40.36
N ASP A 248 23.78 10.77 39.47
CA ASP A 248 24.00 9.96 38.28
C ASP A 248 24.67 10.81 37.17
N THR A 249 25.88 10.38 36.76
CA THR A 249 26.67 11.04 35.74
C THR A 249 26.04 11.02 34.35
N GLU A 250 25.29 9.97 34.01
CA GLU A 250 24.56 9.91 32.74
C GLU A 250 23.37 10.88 32.74
N HIS A 251 22.64 10.99 33.87
CA HIS A 251 21.59 11.98 34.01
C HIS A 251 22.14 13.40 33.86
N ALA A 252 23.24 13.71 34.53
CA ALA A 252 23.91 15.00 34.40
C ALA A 252 24.29 15.29 32.93
N ALA A 253 24.87 14.30 32.23
CA ALA A 253 25.22 14.44 30.82
C ALA A 253 23.99 14.70 29.92
N ARG A 254 22.89 13.95 30.13
CA ARG A 254 21.64 14.13 29.35
C ARG A 254 20.98 15.48 29.63
N LEU A 255 20.96 15.94 30.88
CA LEU A 255 20.43 17.27 31.25
C LEU A 255 21.26 18.41 30.65
N ALA A 256 22.58 18.22 30.53
CA ALA A 256 23.47 19.20 29.89
C ALA A 256 23.32 19.22 28.36
N SER A 257 23.01 18.08 27.74
CA SER A 257 22.96 17.94 26.28
C SER A 257 21.56 18.07 25.68
N ARG A 258 20.53 18.42 26.46
CA ARG A 258 19.13 18.47 25.99
C ARG A 258 18.44 19.74 26.47
N ARG A 259 17.62 20.32 25.59
CA ARG A 259 16.92 21.59 25.80
C ARG A 259 15.54 21.56 25.15
N VAL A 260 14.75 22.58 25.42
CA VAL A 260 13.52 22.86 24.69
C VAL A 260 13.75 23.99 23.69
N ILE A 261 13.26 23.79 22.47
CA ILE A 261 13.36 24.75 21.38
C ILE A 261 11.98 25.19 20.90
N SER A 262 11.93 26.39 20.33
CA SER A 262 10.82 26.90 19.52
C SER A 262 11.40 27.93 18.56
N ARG A 263 11.06 27.84 17.26
CA ARG A 263 11.54 28.77 16.22
C ARG A 263 10.49 29.80 15.80
N GLY A 264 9.41 29.97 16.54
CA GLY A 264 8.33 30.88 16.16
C GLY A 264 7.86 30.56 14.74
N ASP A 265 7.83 31.55 13.84
CA ASP A 265 7.33 31.38 12.47
C ASP A 265 8.33 30.79 11.47
N HIS A 266 9.54 30.41 11.90
CA HIS A 266 10.56 29.85 11.02
C HIS A 266 10.46 28.32 10.92
N PRO A 267 10.39 27.75 9.70
CA PRO A 267 10.44 26.32 9.49
C PRO A 267 11.76 25.68 9.97
N LEU A 268 11.69 24.42 10.41
CA LEU A 268 12.88 23.62 10.70
C LEU A 268 13.44 22.98 9.41
N PRO A 269 14.76 23.04 9.17
CA PRO A 269 15.41 22.32 8.07
C PRO A 269 15.31 20.79 8.23
N GLY A 270 15.43 20.06 7.12
CA GLY A 270 15.42 18.59 7.09
C GLY A 270 14.05 17.94 6.84
N SER A 271 13.01 18.74 6.57
CA SER A 271 11.69 18.24 6.15
C SER A 271 11.51 18.32 4.63
N THR A 272 10.68 17.43 4.07
CA THR A 272 10.26 17.48 2.66
C THR A 272 9.47 18.74 2.31
N ALA A 273 8.88 19.42 3.29
CA ALA A 273 8.18 20.68 3.11
C ALA A 273 8.49 21.66 4.25
N PRO A 274 8.38 22.98 4.06
CA PRO A 274 8.53 23.92 5.17
C PRO A 274 7.48 23.65 6.27
N ARG A 275 7.95 23.22 7.46
CA ARG A 275 7.12 22.93 8.63
C ARG A 275 7.60 23.73 9.84
N LYS A 276 6.69 24.51 10.42
CA LYS A 276 6.85 25.19 11.71
C LYS A 276 6.57 24.20 12.84
N LEU A 277 7.49 24.11 13.80
CA LEU A 277 7.29 23.40 15.07
C LEU A 277 6.96 24.43 16.14
N ASP A 278 5.86 24.24 16.88
CA ASP A 278 5.49 25.12 17.99
C ASP A 278 6.53 25.07 19.10
N ILE A 279 6.85 23.85 19.55
CA ILE A 279 7.81 23.57 20.62
C ILE A 279 8.32 22.12 20.53
N GLY A 280 9.51 21.84 21.04
CA GLY A 280 9.97 20.45 21.18
C GLY A 280 11.23 20.30 22.02
N PHE A 281 11.47 19.10 22.53
CA PHE A 281 12.74 18.73 23.16
C PHE A 281 13.74 18.36 22.07
N SER A 282 14.97 18.84 22.17
CA SER A 282 16.04 18.57 21.19
C SER A 282 17.39 18.30 21.86
N ILE A 283 18.31 17.71 21.10
CA ILE A 283 19.73 17.59 21.46
C ILE A 283 20.39 18.96 21.28
N PHE A 284 21.24 19.35 22.23
CA PHE A 284 22.08 20.55 22.20
C PHE A 284 23.55 20.14 22.05
N LYS A 285 24.23 20.63 21.01
CA LYS A 285 25.61 20.22 20.65
C LYS A 285 26.71 21.17 21.13
N GLY A 286 26.39 22.20 21.92
CA GLY A 286 27.38 23.15 22.44
C GLY A 286 27.89 24.15 21.39
N GLN A 287 28.96 24.89 21.75
CA GLN A 287 29.45 26.21 21.28
C GLN A 287 29.54 26.58 19.78
N GLY A 288 28.98 25.81 18.85
CA GLY A 288 28.73 26.24 17.47
C GLY A 288 27.44 27.05 17.28
N ASP A 289 26.51 26.99 18.25
CA ASP A 289 25.19 27.65 18.20
C ASP A 289 25.14 29.03 18.89
N VAL A 290 26.29 29.68 19.08
CA VAL A 290 26.36 31.07 19.56
C VAL A 290 26.75 31.96 18.38
N GLU A 291 25.78 32.63 17.75
CA GLU A 291 26.11 33.76 16.88
C GLU A 291 26.54 34.95 17.73
N THR A 292 27.75 35.41 17.48
CA THR A 292 28.09 36.82 17.59
C THR A 292 27.14 37.64 16.70
N THR A 293 26.41 38.60 17.26
CA THR A 293 26.45 39.99 16.77
C THR A 293 25.83 40.98 17.77
N PRO A 294 26.35 42.22 17.81
CA PRO A 294 25.85 43.28 18.66
C PRO A 294 24.57 43.89 18.07
N ALA A 295 23.60 44.19 18.95
CA ALA A 295 22.30 44.83 18.70
C ALA A 295 21.09 43.86 18.48
N GLY A 296 20.50 43.42 19.59
CA GLY A 296 19.05 43.52 19.78
C GLY A 296 18.10 42.46 19.23
N ASN A 297 18.55 41.49 18.41
CA ASN A 297 17.71 40.37 17.97
C ASN A 297 18.08 39.08 18.72
N GLN A 298 17.11 38.41 19.33
CA GLN A 298 17.31 37.12 19.99
C GLN A 298 17.72 36.06 18.96
N GLY A 299 18.98 35.61 19.01
CA GLY A 299 19.58 34.65 18.08
C GLY A 299 18.85 33.30 18.06
N THR A 300 18.59 32.77 16.86
CA THR A 300 17.95 31.48 16.68
C THR A 300 18.98 30.36 16.72
N VAL A 301 18.87 29.43 17.68
CA VAL A 301 19.60 28.14 17.65
C VAL A 301 19.29 27.43 16.32
N GLU A 302 20.32 27.07 15.56
CA GLU A 302 20.16 26.21 14.39
C GLU A 302 19.78 24.81 14.87
N CYS A 303 18.55 24.39 14.61
CA CYS A 303 18.09 23.05 14.95
C CYS A 303 17.36 22.44 13.77
N THR A 304 17.57 21.16 13.53
CA THR A 304 16.96 20.39 12.44
C THR A 304 15.99 19.33 12.95
N TRP A 305 15.16 18.77 12.06
CA TRP A 305 14.30 17.64 12.43
C TRP A 305 15.07 16.39 12.90
N GLU A 306 16.35 16.26 12.56
CA GLU A 306 17.22 15.16 13.02
C GLU A 306 17.52 15.24 14.53
N GLU A 307 17.40 16.43 15.12
CA GLU A 307 17.76 16.69 16.52
C GLU A 307 16.54 16.73 17.45
N ILE A 308 15.32 16.71 16.90
CA ILE A 308 14.08 16.71 17.67
C ILE A 308 13.88 15.36 18.35
N LEU A 309 13.91 15.35 19.67
CA LEU A 309 13.64 14.18 20.50
C LEU A 309 12.14 13.96 20.70
N VAL A 310 11.41 15.04 21.02
CA VAL A 310 9.97 14.98 21.33
C VAL A 310 9.28 16.26 20.83
N PRO A 311 8.45 16.20 19.77
CA PRO A 311 7.67 17.35 19.31
C PRO A 311 6.48 17.64 20.24
N GLY A 312 6.14 18.92 20.35
CA GLY A 312 5.00 19.43 21.10
C GLY A 312 4.12 20.36 20.26
N GLU A 313 2.82 20.33 20.54
CA GLU A 313 1.81 21.19 19.90
C GLU A 313 1.09 22.05 20.97
N LEU A 314 0.99 23.36 20.72
CA LEU A 314 0.42 24.31 21.67
C LEU A 314 -0.89 24.88 21.15
N LYS A 315 -1.92 24.96 22.00
CA LYS A 315 -3.20 25.61 21.67
C LYS A 315 -3.68 26.46 22.84
N GLY A 316 -4.14 27.68 22.59
CA GLY A 316 -4.51 28.61 23.67
C GLY A 316 -5.79 28.32 24.46
N GLY A 317 -6.52 27.23 24.18
CA GLY A 317 -7.77 26.94 24.89
C GLY A 317 -7.95 25.47 25.22
N GLN A 318 -8.36 25.16 26.45
CA GLN A 318 -8.60 23.79 26.93
C GLN A 318 -9.58 23.01 26.04
N SER A 319 -10.61 23.68 25.48
CA SER A 319 -11.58 23.07 24.56
C SER A 319 -10.99 22.55 23.24
N ARG A 320 -9.69 22.74 23.02
CA ARG A 320 -8.93 22.20 21.88
C ARG A 320 -8.41 20.79 22.15
N ASP A 321 -8.41 20.31 23.40
CA ASP A 321 -8.24 18.89 23.72
C ASP A 321 -9.62 18.19 23.78
N PRO A 322 -9.83 17.02 23.16
CA PRO A 322 -8.98 16.31 22.20
C PRO A 322 -9.49 16.52 20.75
N LYS A 323 -9.59 17.79 20.28
CA LYS A 323 -10.11 18.07 18.92
C LYS A 323 -9.22 17.47 17.85
N SER A 324 -9.84 17.03 16.75
CA SER A 324 -9.15 16.32 15.68
C SER A 324 -7.99 17.09 15.08
N ILE A 325 -8.16 18.40 14.94
CA ILE A 325 -7.13 19.29 14.41
C ILE A 325 -5.85 19.27 15.26
N THR A 326 -5.94 19.19 16.59
CA THR A 326 -4.78 19.27 17.49
C THR A 326 -3.88 18.04 17.37
N TRP A 327 -4.44 16.83 17.40
CA TRP A 327 -3.62 15.62 17.21
C TRP A 327 -3.23 15.40 15.75
N CYS A 328 -3.94 15.95 14.76
CA CYS A 328 -3.48 15.99 13.38
C CYS A 328 -2.22 16.87 13.24
N ASP A 329 -2.21 18.04 13.88
CA ASP A 329 -1.07 18.95 13.85
C ASP A 329 0.18 18.26 14.48
N LEU A 330 0.03 17.65 15.66
CA LEU A 330 1.12 16.86 16.27
C LEU A 330 1.56 15.66 15.41
N ALA A 331 0.61 14.94 14.80
CA ALA A 331 0.91 13.83 13.90
C ALA A 331 1.79 14.27 12.71
N ARG A 332 1.63 15.50 12.20
CA ARG A 332 2.53 16.05 11.18
C ARG A 332 3.95 16.18 11.69
N TYR A 333 4.17 16.69 12.90
CA TYR A 333 5.53 16.80 13.45
C TYR A 333 6.19 15.43 13.61
N VAL A 334 5.43 14.44 14.07
CA VAL A 334 5.92 13.05 14.18
C VAL A 334 6.29 12.46 12.81
N ARG A 335 5.52 12.76 11.77
CA ARG A 335 5.87 12.39 10.39
C ARG A 335 7.22 12.98 9.99
N GLU A 336 7.49 14.24 10.31
CA GLU A 336 8.77 14.88 10.00
C GLU A 336 9.93 14.28 10.81
N VAL A 337 9.70 13.91 12.08
CA VAL A 337 10.66 13.14 12.88
C VAL A 337 10.99 11.81 12.19
N TYR A 338 9.98 11.06 11.72
CA TYR A 338 10.21 9.82 10.95
C TYR A 338 10.85 10.05 9.58
N ALA A 339 10.65 11.21 8.96
CA ALA A 339 11.29 11.57 7.71
C ALA A 339 12.78 11.89 7.92
N ALA A 340 13.14 12.52 9.05
CA ALA A 340 14.50 12.96 9.35
C ALA A 340 15.35 11.92 10.09
N GLN A 341 14.75 11.00 10.86
CA GLN A 341 15.47 10.04 11.70
C GLN A 341 15.18 8.59 11.26
N ASP A 342 16.13 7.94 10.58
CA ASP A 342 16.04 6.54 10.11
C ASP A 342 16.08 5.50 11.23
N THR A 343 16.66 5.83 12.36
CA THR A 343 16.81 4.94 13.51
C THR A 343 15.56 4.89 14.38
N ARG A 344 14.44 5.52 13.97
CA ARG A 344 13.27 5.73 14.84
C ARG A 344 12.21 4.63 14.72
N ARG A 345 12.08 3.83 15.77
CA ARG A 345 11.08 2.76 15.96
C ARG A 345 9.70 3.31 16.33
N PHE A 346 9.67 4.30 17.22
CA PHE A 346 8.46 5.01 17.67
C PHE A 346 8.81 6.45 18.07
N SER A 347 7.82 7.33 18.23
CA SER A 347 8.04 8.70 18.70
C SER A 347 7.12 9.05 19.88
N HIS A 348 7.66 9.81 20.83
CA HIS A 348 6.85 10.54 21.80
C HIS A 348 6.32 11.85 21.21
N GLY A 349 5.35 12.45 21.88
CA GLY A 349 4.88 13.80 21.61
C GLY A 349 4.00 14.32 22.74
N PHE A 350 3.69 15.61 22.75
CA PHE A 350 2.75 16.17 23.72
C PHE A 350 1.89 17.27 23.12
N THR A 351 0.73 17.49 23.73
CA THR A 351 -0.13 18.65 23.43
C THR A 351 -0.37 19.42 24.71
N LEU A 352 -0.31 20.75 24.66
CA LEU A 352 -0.69 21.64 25.76
C LEU A 352 -1.81 22.58 25.28
N CYS A 353 -3.03 22.33 25.72
CA CYS A 353 -4.23 23.08 25.37
C CYS A 353 -4.69 23.93 26.56
N GLY A 354 -4.39 25.23 26.57
CA GLY A 354 -4.46 26.02 27.79
C GLY A 354 -3.48 25.45 28.82
N ASP A 355 -3.96 25.13 30.02
CA ASP A 355 -3.18 24.41 31.05
C ASP A 355 -3.35 22.89 30.99
N VAL A 356 -4.12 22.34 30.04
CA VAL A 356 -4.35 20.89 29.93
C VAL A 356 -3.28 20.26 29.06
N MET A 357 -2.41 19.46 29.67
CA MET A 357 -1.39 18.68 28.97
C MET A 357 -1.88 17.25 28.72
N ARG A 358 -1.49 16.72 27.56
CA ARG A 358 -1.64 15.30 27.23
C ARG A 358 -0.36 14.78 26.59
N VAL A 359 0.07 13.62 27.06
CA VAL A 359 1.26 12.93 26.56
C VAL A 359 0.85 11.85 25.56
N TRP A 360 1.57 11.76 24.44
CA TRP A 360 1.27 10.90 23.30
C TRP A 360 2.48 10.02 22.96
N ARG A 361 2.22 8.81 22.49
CA ARG A 361 3.18 7.95 21.78
C ARG A 361 2.59 7.52 20.45
N PHE A 362 3.45 7.48 19.45
CA PHE A 362 3.18 7.10 18.09
C PHE A 362 4.10 5.92 17.80
N ASP A 363 3.56 4.73 17.62
CA ASP A 363 4.30 3.62 17.03
C ASP A 363 3.76 3.33 15.62
N ARG A 364 4.31 2.31 14.97
CA ARG A 364 3.97 2.00 13.57
C ARG A 364 2.62 1.29 13.38
N GLY A 365 1.90 0.97 14.46
CA GLY A 365 0.59 0.31 14.44
C GLY A 365 -0.52 0.99 15.26
N ALA A 366 -0.19 1.92 16.15
CA ALA A 366 -1.12 2.66 17.00
C ALA A 366 -0.56 4.02 17.45
N ILE A 367 -1.48 4.95 17.66
CA ILE A 367 -1.25 6.23 18.33
C ILE A 367 -2.01 6.20 19.63
N TYR A 368 -1.35 6.46 20.74
CA TYR A 368 -1.98 6.35 22.04
C TYR A 368 -1.51 7.40 23.03
N ALA A 369 -2.40 7.76 23.95
CA ALA A 369 -2.17 8.88 24.84
C ALA A 369 -2.58 8.58 26.29
N ALA A 370 -1.87 9.22 27.21
CA ALA A 370 -2.22 9.29 28.61
C ALA A 370 -3.59 9.99 28.83
N PRO A 371 -4.19 9.85 30.02
CA PRO A 371 -5.24 10.75 30.48
C PRO A 371 -4.72 12.20 30.48
N PRO A 372 -5.58 13.19 30.14
CA PRO A 372 -5.16 14.58 30.24
C PRO A 372 -5.02 14.97 31.71
N PHE A 373 -4.13 15.94 32.00
CA PHE A 373 -4.00 16.54 33.32
C PHE A 373 -3.76 18.04 33.19
N SER A 374 -4.16 18.82 34.21
CA SER A 374 -3.81 20.24 34.26
C SER A 374 -2.40 20.39 34.82
N VAL A 375 -1.52 21.09 34.10
CA VAL A 375 -0.15 21.38 34.57
C VAL A 375 -0.15 22.26 35.81
N ASN A 376 -1.22 23.04 36.01
CA ASN A 376 -1.40 23.86 37.20
C ASN A 376 -1.86 23.03 38.39
N GLN A 377 -2.85 22.14 38.23
CA GLN A 377 -3.37 21.36 39.35
C GLN A 377 -2.50 20.14 39.70
N ASP A 378 -1.73 19.63 38.75
CA ASP A 378 -0.87 18.45 38.91
C ASP A 378 0.56 18.80 38.48
N GLY A 379 1.17 19.73 39.21
CA GLY A 379 2.51 20.26 38.93
C GLY A 379 3.60 19.19 39.04
N GLN A 380 3.47 18.25 39.98
CA GLN A 380 4.44 17.15 40.12
C GLN A 380 4.46 16.26 38.88
N ARG A 381 3.29 15.96 38.28
CA ARG A 381 3.22 15.22 37.03
C ARG A 381 3.80 16.00 35.86
N PHE A 382 3.60 17.31 35.81
CA PHE A 382 4.28 18.16 34.82
C PHE A 382 5.81 18.05 34.93
N VAL A 383 6.36 18.17 36.13
CA VAL A 383 7.81 17.99 36.39
C VAL A 383 8.28 16.60 35.95
N MET A 384 7.56 15.54 36.33
CA MET A 384 7.89 14.17 35.93
C MET A 384 7.93 14.01 34.40
N VAL A 385 7.00 14.62 33.66
CA VAL A 385 6.98 14.55 32.20
C VAL A 385 8.17 15.27 31.57
N VAL A 386 8.45 16.50 32.03
CA VAL A 386 9.58 17.30 31.54
C VAL A 386 10.89 16.58 31.80
N LEU A 387 11.15 16.17 33.04
CA LEU A 387 12.37 15.45 33.40
C LEU A 387 12.44 14.10 32.69
N GLY A 388 11.32 13.40 32.52
CA GLY A 388 11.28 12.16 31.76
C GLY A 388 11.81 12.33 30.36
N TYR A 389 11.35 13.34 29.61
CA TYR A 389 11.85 13.59 28.26
C TYR A 389 13.32 14.05 28.22
N LEU A 390 13.77 14.81 29.23
CA LEU A 390 15.17 15.17 29.35
C LEU A 390 16.07 13.98 29.70
N LEU A 391 15.57 12.97 30.42
CA LEU A 391 16.38 11.89 30.98
C LEU A 391 16.26 10.55 30.26
N MET A 392 15.19 10.30 29.49
CA MET A 392 14.99 9.05 28.76
C MET A 392 16.21 8.68 27.90
N ARG A 393 16.61 7.41 27.94
CA ARG A 393 17.67 6.88 27.07
C ARG A 393 17.22 6.86 25.61
N GLU A 394 18.17 6.68 24.70
CA GLU A 394 17.88 6.63 23.27
C GLU A 394 16.83 5.54 22.95
N GLU A 395 16.94 4.36 23.56
CA GLU A 395 15.97 3.28 23.41
C GLU A 395 14.56 3.68 23.87
N GLU A 396 14.45 4.38 25.00
CA GLU A 396 13.17 4.82 25.59
C GLU A 396 12.52 5.95 24.81
N LEU A 397 13.33 6.77 24.14
CA LEU A 397 12.87 7.75 23.16
C LEU A 397 12.43 7.09 21.85
N GLY A 398 12.90 5.87 21.58
CA GLY A 398 12.48 5.05 20.44
C GLY A 398 13.51 4.93 19.34
N TYR A 399 14.78 5.20 19.62
CA TYR A 399 15.87 4.86 18.72
C TYR A 399 16.14 3.35 18.71
N ASP A 400 16.58 2.84 17.56
CA ASP A 400 17.05 1.48 17.35
C ASP A 400 18.50 1.37 17.81
N THR A 401 18.73 0.67 18.92
CA THR A 401 20.05 0.47 19.51
C THR A 401 20.90 -0.57 18.78
N THR A 402 20.35 -1.30 17.80
CA THR A 402 21.11 -2.20 16.92
C THR A 402 21.88 -1.47 15.82
N ILE A 403 21.57 -0.19 15.58
CA ILE A 403 22.31 0.67 14.67
C ILE A 403 23.38 1.42 15.48
N CYS A 404 24.57 0.85 15.54
CA CYS A 404 25.66 1.35 16.35
C CYS A 404 26.48 2.42 15.64
N LYS A 405 27.27 3.19 16.39
CA LYS A 405 28.23 4.18 15.86
C LYS A 405 29.64 3.80 16.31
N ASP A 406 30.60 3.76 15.39
CA ASP A 406 32.03 3.56 15.65
C ASP A 406 32.84 4.51 14.76
N GLY A 407 33.74 5.30 15.36
CA GLY A 407 34.56 6.27 14.64
C GLY A 407 33.79 7.29 13.79
N GLY A 408 32.57 7.66 14.20
CA GLY A 408 31.69 8.57 13.46
C GLY A 408 30.90 7.93 12.30
N LYS A 409 31.08 6.63 12.04
CA LYS A 409 30.29 5.88 11.04
C LYS A 409 29.27 4.98 11.72
N GLN A 410 28.07 4.91 11.15
CA GLN A 410 27.04 3.98 11.60
C GLN A 410 27.28 2.59 11.01
N TYR A 411 26.95 1.55 11.77
CA TYR A 411 27.02 0.17 11.31
C TYR A 411 25.95 -0.71 11.95
N ILE A 412 25.66 -1.83 11.29
CA ILE A 412 24.76 -2.88 11.76
C ILE A 412 25.54 -4.19 11.83
N SER A 413 25.44 -4.90 12.95
CA SER A 413 25.98 -6.25 13.11
C SER A 413 24.87 -7.29 12.97
N VAL A 414 25.15 -8.38 12.26
CA VAL A 414 24.27 -9.56 12.19
C VAL A 414 25.07 -10.83 12.41
N VAL A 415 24.43 -11.88 12.92
CA VAL A 415 25.07 -13.19 13.12
C VAL A 415 24.61 -14.16 12.03
N ARG A 416 25.54 -14.53 11.16
CA ARG A 416 25.29 -15.47 10.05
C ARG A 416 26.25 -16.65 10.17
N ASN A 417 25.70 -17.87 10.16
CA ASN A 417 26.49 -19.11 10.31
C ASN A 417 27.39 -19.12 11.55
N GLY A 418 26.92 -18.53 12.66
CA GLY A 418 27.68 -18.45 13.92
C GLY A 418 28.80 -17.40 13.92
N LYS A 419 28.94 -16.58 12.88
CA LYS A 419 29.92 -15.50 12.77
C LYS A 419 29.21 -14.14 12.77
N GLU A 420 29.75 -13.19 13.54
CA GLU A 420 29.33 -11.79 13.46
C GLU A 420 29.89 -11.16 12.18
N GLU A 421 29.01 -10.60 11.36
CA GLU A 421 29.33 -9.80 10.18
C GLU A 421 28.88 -8.36 10.43
N ARG A 422 29.76 -7.38 10.17
CA ARG A 422 29.47 -5.95 10.37
C ARG A 422 29.30 -5.22 9.04
N PHE A 423 28.20 -4.51 8.88
CA PHE A 423 27.85 -3.75 7.69
C PHE A 423 27.93 -2.25 8.00
N LEU A 424 28.86 -1.55 7.37
CA LEU A 424 29.02 -0.11 7.49
C LEU A 424 27.95 0.57 6.65
N ILE A 425 27.21 1.52 7.23
CA ILE A 425 26.17 2.27 6.52
C ILE A 425 26.85 3.36 5.69
N ASP A 426 26.72 3.26 4.37
CA ASP A 426 27.27 4.24 3.43
C ASP A 426 26.27 5.37 3.16
N GLN A 427 24.99 5.02 3.02
CA GLN A 427 23.94 5.96 2.61
C GLN A 427 22.54 5.45 2.97
N VAL A 428 21.65 6.36 3.35
CA VAL A 428 20.20 6.10 3.41
C VAL A 428 19.62 6.17 1.99
N MET A 429 19.10 5.06 1.47
CA MET A 429 18.56 4.97 0.11
C MET A 429 17.08 5.36 0.06
N HIS A 430 16.31 4.94 1.05
CA HIS A 430 14.87 5.15 1.10
C HIS A 430 14.38 5.18 2.55
N ARG A 431 13.36 5.99 2.82
CA ARG A 431 12.71 6.09 4.13
C ARG A 431 11.24 6.45 3.98
N GLN A 432 10.35 5.67 4.58
CA GLN A 432 8.93 5.98 4.64
C GLN A 432 8.59 6.81 5.87
N SER A 433 8.05 8.01 5.64
CA SER A 433 7.63 8.94 6.69
C SER A 433 6.26 8.61 7.30
N SER A 434 5.51 7.64 6.75
CA SER A 434 4.20 7.23 7.27
C SER A 434 4.24 6.90 8.76
N ILE A 435 3.30 7.45 9.51
CA ILE A 435 3.12 7.25 10.94
C ILE A 435 2.68 5.81 11.20
N ILE A 436 1.61 5.36 10.52
CA ILE A 436 1.09 4.00 10.64
C ILE A 436 1.42 3.23 9.37
N GLY A 437 2.23 2.18 9.50
CA GLY A 437 2.64 1.38 8.34
C GLY A 437 3.91 0.58 8.58
N ARG A 438 4.51 0.11 7.50
CA ARG A 438 5.76 -0.66 7.56
C ARG A 438 6.93 0.20 8.04
N GLY A 439 6.89 1.52 7.83
CA GLY A 439 7.99 2.42 8.18
C GLY A 439 9.30 2.01 7.51
N THR A 440 9.21 1.52 6.26
CA THR A 440 10.34 0.88 5.57
C THR A 440 11.51 1.86 5.46
N THR A 441 12.69 1.40 5.87
CA THR A 441 13.95 2.14 5.72
C THR A 441 14.98 1.24 5.05
N CYS A 442 15.66 1.77 4.05
CA CYS A 442 16.68 1.05 3.30
C CYS A 442 18.01 1.79 3.32
N TRP A 443 19.09 1.07 3.58
CA TRP A 443 20.46 1.60 3.56
C TRP A 443 21.32 0.85 2.55
N LYS A 444 22.18 1.59 1.85
CA LYS A 444 23.32 1.04 1.14
C LYS A 444 24.43 0.81 2.15
N VAL A 445 24.97 -0.40 2.18
CA VAL A 445 25.98 -0.78 3.16
C VAL A 445 27.16 -1.50 2.52
N THR A 446 28.32 -1.41 3.15
CA THR A 446 29.53 -2.15 2.77
C THR A 446 29.92 -3.13 3.88
N LEU A 447 30.18 -4.38 3.54
CA LEU A 447 30.64 -5.39 4.50
C LEU A 447 32.05 -5.06 4.98
N LYS A 448 32.25 -4.94 6.31
CA LYS A 448 33.55 -4.59 6.90
C LYS A 448 34.62 -5.63 6.52
N GLY A 449 35.72 -5.15 5.93
CA GLY A 449 36.81 -5.99 5.43
C GLY A 449 36.61 -6.51 4.00
N SER A 450 35.55 -6.06 3.32
CA SER A 450 35.25 -6.35 1.91
C SER A 450 34.90 -5.05 1.17
N ASN A 451 34.90 -5.09 -0.16
CA ASN A 451 34.37 -4.02 -1.02
C ASN A 451 32.94 -4.35 -1.53
N GLU A 452 32.37 -5.47 -1.09
CA GLU A 452 31.02 -5.89 -1.47
C GLU A 452 29.96 -4.98 -0.83
N LYS A 453 29.01 -4.57 -1.67
CA LYS A 453 27.89 -3.70 -1.29
C LYS A 453 26.60 -4.48 -1.19
N PHE A 454 25.79 -4.12 -0.21
CA PHE A 454 24.49 -4.72 0.06
C PHE A 454 23.44 -3.63 0.30
N VAL A 455 22.18 -4.05 0.30
CA VAL A 455 21.07 -3.22 0.79
C VAL A 455 20.51 -3.88 2.04
N ILE A 456 20.45 -3.13 3.13
CA ILE A 456 19.69 -3.52 4.33
C ILE A 456 18.33 -2.83 4.25
N LYS A 457 17.26 -3.60 4.43
CA LYS A 457 15.87 -3.13 4.52
C LYS A 457 15.29 -3.51 5.88
N ASP A 458 14.89 -2.50 6.63
CA ASP A 458 14.13 -2.65 7.87
C ASP A 458 12.66 -2.30 7.66
N SER A 459 11.75 -3.08 8.24
CA SER A 459 10.30 -2.86 8.14
C SER A 459 9.50 -3.53 9.25
N TRP A 460 8.36 -2.95 9.61
CA TRP A 460 7.40 -3.51 10.56
C TRP A 460 6.37 -4.40 9.86
N GLN A 461 6.37 -5.70 10.16
CA GLN A 461 5.53 -6.70 9.50
C GLN A 461 4.53 -7.35 10.45
N TYR A 462 3.30 -7.59 9.98
CA TYR A 462 2.26 -8.25 10.78
C TYR A 462 2.62 -9.70 11.13
N GLU A 463 2.22 -10.10 12.33
CA GLU A 463 2.24 -11.50 12.76
C GLU A 463 1.42 -12.39 11.80
N GLY A 464 1.98 -13.53 11.38
CA GLY A 464 1.32 -14.50 10.51
C GLY A 464 1.26 -14.15 9.02
N LYS A 465 1.82 -13.01 8.58
CA LYS A 465 2.00 -12.70 7.15
C LYS A 465 3.04 -13.64 6.52
N VAL A 466 2.92 -13.93 5.22
CA VAL A 466 4.04 -14.52 4.46
C VAL A 466 5.21 -13.54 4.54
N ASP A 467 6.27 -13.97 5.19
CA ASP A 467 7.49 -13.19 5.42
C ASP A 467 8.18 -12.90 4.08
N GLU A 468 8.45 -11.61 3.80
CA GLU A 468 9.13 -11.19 2.58
C GLU A 468 10.51 -11.83 2.47
N GLY A 469 11.24 -11.92 3.58
CA GLY A 469 12.53 -12.59 3.66
C GLY A 469 12.44 -14.05 3.23
N GLU A 470 11.37 -14.77 3.62
CA GLU A 470 11.13 -16.14 3.18
C GLU A 470 10.81 -16.25 1.67
N LEU A 471 10.08 -15.31 1.09
CA LEU A 471 9.87 -15.26 -0.37
C LEU A 471 11.19 -14.98 -1.10
N LEU A 472 11.99 -14.04 -0.62
CA LEU A 472 13.29 -13.72 -1.19
C LEU A 472 14.27 -14.89 -1.05
N LYS A 473 14.30 -15.60 0.09
CA LYS A 473 15.08 -16.83 0.26
C LYS A 473 14.67 -17.91 -0.74
N GLU A 474 13.38 -18.08 -0.99
CA GLU A 474 12.88 -19.06 -1.94
C GLU A 474 13.36 -18.76 -3.38
N ILE A 475 13.20 -17.53 -3.86
CA ILE A 475 13.62 -17.17 -5.21
C ILE A 475 15.15 -17.14 -5.36
N THR A 476 15.88 -16.86 -4.27
CA THR A 476 17.35 -16.93 -4.23
C THR A 476 17.81 -18.37 -4.42
N LYS A 477 17.21 -19.32 -3.69
CA LYS A 477 17.48 -20.77 -3.85
C LYS A 477 17.19 -21.27 -5.27
N LYS A 478 16.19 -20.71 -5.93
CA LYS A 478 15.81 -21.04 -7.32
C LYS A 478 16.59 -20.23 -8.37
N SER A 479 17.49 -19.35 -7.96
CA SER A 479 18.27 -18.46 -8.84
C SER A 479 17.40 -17.71 -9.86
N VAL A 480 16.24 -17.22 -9.41
CA VAL A 480 15.32 -16.46 -10.26
C VAL A 480 16.02 -15.18 -10.76
N GLN A 481 15.97 -14.94 -12.06
CA GLN A 481 16.65 -13.82 -12.70
C GLN A 481 15.83 -12.52 -12.63
N ASN A 482 16.52 -11.38 -12.73
CA ASN A 482 15.95 -10.03 -12.72
C ASN A 482 15.12 -9.68 -11.47
N VAL A 483 15.51 -10.22 -10.31
CA VAL A 483 14.95 -9.92 -9.00
C VAL A 483 16.06 -9.81 -7.96
N ALA A 484 15.85 -9.06 -6.88
CA ALA A 484 16.79 -9.05 -5.75
C ALA A 484 16.82 -10.39 -5.02
N HIS A 485 18.00 -10.76 -4.52
CA HIS A 485 18.23 -11.99 -3.76
C HIS A 485 18.53 -11.67 -2.29
N CYS A 486 18.08 -12.57 -1.41
CA CYS A 486 18.30 -12.47 0.03
C CYS A 486 19.69 -13.03 0.38
N TYR A 487 20.47 -12.21 1.08
CA TYR A 487 21.72 -12.60 1.73
C TYR A 487 21.47 -13.09 3.16
N HIS A 488 20.64 -12.37 3.91
CA HIS A 488 20.25 -12.69 5.28
C HIS A 488 18.87 -12.10 5.62
N SER A 489 18.13 -12.71 6.53
CA SER A 489 16.95 -12.08 7.14
C SER A 489 16.73 -12.55 8.57
N GLU A 490 16.29 -11.63 9.42
CA GLU A 490 16.06 -11.86 10.84
C GLU A 490 14.92 -10.98 11.40
N ILE A 491 14.48 -11.32 12.61
CA ILE A 491 13.69 -10.41 13.46
C ILE A 491 14.71 -9.64 14.30
N VAL A 492 14.62 -8.30 14.27
CA VAL A 492 15.50 -7.45 15.07
C VAL A 492 15.27 -7.72 16.55
N ARG A 493 16.35 -7.74 17.34
CA ARG A 493 16.29 -7.92 18.79
C ARG A 493 16.85 -6.70 19.48
N ILE A 494 16.10 -6.15 20.43
CA ILE A 494 16.51 -5.05 21.29
C ILE A 494 16.77 -5.64 22.68
N GLY A 495 18.03 -5.62 23.10
CA GLY A 495 18.49 -6.45 24.20
C GLY A 495 18.23 -7.93 23.90
N ASP A 496 17.64 -8.65 24.86
CA ASP A 496 17.34 -10.08 24.71
C ASP A 496 15.97 -10.37 24.10
N MET A 497 15.18 -9.35 23.74
CA MET A 497 13.81 -9.52 23.27
C MET A 497 13.67 -9.25 21.77
N ASN A 498 12.77 -9.97 21.11
CA ASN A 498 12.34 -9.60 19.76
C ASN A 498 11.70 -8.21 19.80
N ASP A 499 12.03 -7.39 18.81
CA ASP A 499 11.48 -6.04 18.68
C ASP A 499 10.08 -6.11 18.05
N ASP A 500 9.08 -6.22 18.91
CA ASP A 500 7.67 -6.25 18.54
C ASP A 500 6.91 -5.05 19.11
N LEU A 501 5.81 -4.69 18.44
CA LEU A 501 5.02 -3.54 18.88
C LEU A 501 4.33 -3.78 20.23
N HIS A 502 3.86 -4.99 20.52
CA HIS A 502 3.06 -5.27 21.71
C HIS A 502 3.93 -5.40 22.98
N GLY A 503 4.93 -6.28 22.95
CA GLY A 503 5.83 -6.54 24.06
C GLY A 503 6.86 -5.43 24.22
N ASN A 504 7.76 -5.26 23.25
CA ASN A 504 8.89 -4.33 23.39
C ASN A 504 8.46 -2.85 23.36
N VAL A 505 7.75 -2.40 22.31
CA VAL A 505 7.44 -0.97 22.13
C VAL A 505 6.36 -0.48 23.09
N ARG A 506 5.25 -1.23 23.21
CA ARG A 506 4.08 -0.85 24.02
C ARG A 506 4.14 -1.33 25.46
N LYS A 507 5.12 -2.16 25.83
CA LYS A 507 5.27 -2.72 27.19
C LYS A 507 3.98 -3.36 27.70
N GLU A 508 3.28 -4.07 26.80
CA GLU A 508 2.01 -4.77 27.07
C GLU A 508 0.86 -3.84 27.52
N ILE A 509 0.91 -2.54 27.22
CA ILE A 509 -0.20 -1.64 27.56
C ILE A 509 -1.50 -2.08 26.86
N ASN A 510 -2.58 -2.15 27.63
CA ASN A 510 -3.89 -2.53 27.10
C ASN A 510 -4.52 -1.36 26.34
N LEU A 511 -4.37 -1.28 25.02
CA LEU A 511 -4.96 -0.23 24.18
C LEU A 511 -6.50 -0.14 24.31
N TYR A 512 -7.17 -1.23 24.68
CA TYR A 512 -8.63 -1.30 24.81
C TYR A 512 -9.17 -0.75 26.13
N SER A 513 -8.31 -0.44 27.10
CA SER A 513 -8.73 0.25 28.33
C SER A 513 -9.03 1.73 28.09
N GLY A 514 -8.55 2.29 26.97
CA GLY A 514 -8.81 3.67 26.56
C GLY A 514 -10.00 3.84 25.62
N LYS A 515 -10.33 5.11 25.36
CA LYS A 515 -11.32 5.49 24.35
C LYS A 515 -10.68 5.44 22.96
N LYS A 516 -11.13 4.48 22.13
CA LYS A 516 -10.81 4.48 20.70
C LYS A 516 -11.52 5.64 20.01
N LEU A 517 -10.76 6.55 19.39
CA LEU A 517 -11.35 7.58 18.55
C LEU A 517 -11.64 7.01 17.16
N LYS A 518 -12.82 7.32 16.64
CA LYS A 518 -13.14 7.20 15.22
C LYS A 518 -13.29 8.62 14.68
N PRO A 519 -12.35 9.14 13.88
CA PRO A 519 -12.61 10.37 13.15
C PRO A 519 -13.86 10.19 12.30
N ARG A 520 -14.61 11.28 12.06
CA ARG A 520 -15.64 11.27 11.03
C ARG A 520 -14.96 10.89 9.72
N GLN A 521 -15.28 9.71 9.18
CA GLN A 521 -14.85 9.31 7.86
C GLN A 521 -15.51 10.27 6.87
N ASN A 522 -14.76 11.27 6.40
CA ASN A 522 -14.96 11.74 5.04
C ASN A 522 -14.41 10.61 4.19
N HIS A 523 -15.29 9.68 3.84
CA HIS A 523 -14.99 8.72 2.82
C HIS A 523 -14.41 9.47 1.61
N LEU A 524 -13.13 9.28 1.31
CA LEU A 524 -12.59 9.51 -0.04
C LEU A 524 -13.37 8.68 -1.10
N THR A 525 -14.32 7.83 -0.69
CA THR A 525 -15.30 7.16 -1.53
C THR A 525 -16.60 7.97 -1.77
N THR A 526 -16.85 9.12 -1.11
CA THR A 526 -17.98 10.02 -1.45
C THR A 526 -17.91 11.33 -0.66
N ALA A 527 -17.40 12.41 -1.26
CA ALA A 527 -17.84 13.82 -1.10
C ALA A 527 -16.71 14.82 -1.39
N LEU A 528 -16.68 15.35 -2.61
CA LEU A 528 -16.16 16.70 -2.88
C LEU A 528 -16.89 17.29 -4.09
N SER A 529 -18.19 17.56 -3.90
CA SER A 529 -18.90 18.58 -4.68
C SER A 529 -18.76 19.91 -3.97
N LYS A 530 -17.68 20.63 -4.28
CA LYS A 530 -17.65 22.10 -4.15
C LYS A 530 -17.50 22.66 -5.56
N THR A 531 -18.63 22.78 -6.25
CA THR A 531 -18.76 23.69 -7.37
C THR A 531 -19.20 25.04 -6.81
N THR A 532 -18.36 26.04 -7.02
CA THR A 532 -18.68 27.45 -6.97
C THR A 532 -19.81 27.78 -7.95
N SER A 533 -20.96 28.25 -7.46
CA SER A 533 -21.81 29.20 -8.19
C SER A 533 -22.72 29.99 -7.24
N SER A 534 -22.45 31.29 -7.16
CA SER A 534 -23.36 32.43 -7.01
C SER A 534 -24.77 32.25 -6.43
N ASN A 535 -25.04 33.07 -5.39
CA ASN A 535 -26.30 33.68 -4.94
C ASN A 535 -27.59 33.36 -5.72
N SER A 536 -28.59 32.83 -5.01
CA SER A 536 -29.90 33.47 -4.93
C SER A 536 -30.68 32.98 -3.69
N THR A 537 -31.32 33.95 -3.04
CA THR A 537 -32.26 33.81 -1.94
C THR A 537 -33.50 33.01 -2.34
N LEU A 538 -33.99 32.08 -1.49
CA LEU A 538 -35.38 32.00 -1.00
C LEU A 538 -35.67 30.71 -0.21
N ARG A 539 -36.59 30.87 0.75
CA ARG A 539 -37.07 29.93 1.77
C ARG A 539 -37.80 28.70 1.18
N LYS A 540 -37.68 27.53 1.83
CA LYS A 540 -38.82 26.77 2.41
C LYS A 540 -38.41 25.48 3.15
N ARG A 541 -39.00 25.30 4.34
CA ARG A 541 -39.15 24.05 5.09
C ARG A 541 -39.91 23.01 4.26
N VAL A 542 -39.46 21.75 4.26
CA VAL A 542 -40.31 20.54 4.25
C VAL A 542 -39.55 19.42 4.96
N ALA A 543 -40.17 18.83 5.99
CA ALA A 543 -39.81 17.53 6.55
C ALA A 543 -40.68 16.45 5.87
N PRO A 544 -40.14 15.23 5.67
CA PRO A 544 -40.94 14.04 5.97
C PRO A 544 -40.09 12.97 6.70
N THR A 545 -40.46 12.61 7.93
CA THR A 545 -41.24 11.41 8.30
C THR A 545 -40.52 10.07 8.13
N THR A 546 -40.27 9.48 9.30
CA THR A 546 -40.06 8.08 9.64
C THR A 546 -40.74 7.05 8.75
N LEU A 547 -39.96 6.06 8.28
CA LEU A 547 -40.38 4.66 8.28
C LEU A 547 -39.14 3.76 8.42
N GLU A 548 -38.97 3.19 9.62
CA GLU A 548 -38.13 2.02 9.85
C GLU A 548 -38.78 0.80 9.21
N SER A 549 -37.98 -0.03 8.53
CA SER A 549 -38.10 -1.49 8.63
C SER A 549 -36.79 -2.17 8.21
N SER A 550 -36.03 -2.53 9.25
CA SER A 550 -35.38 -3.82 9.48
C SER A 550 -35.36 -4.85 8.33
N ILE A 551 -34.15 -5.30 7.96
CA ILE A 551 -33.68 -6.71 7.94
C ILE A 551 -32.39 -6.79 7.11
N ARG A 552 -31.25 -7.02 7.78
CA ARG A 552 -30.21 -8.00 7.38
C ARG A 552 -29.18 -8.14 8.49
N LYS A 553 -29.42 -9.14 9.34
CA LYS A 553 -28.47 -9.69 10.32
C LYS A 553 -27.22 -10.16 9.57
N LYS A 554 -26.04 -9.62 9.88
CA LYS A 554 -24.77 -10.30 9.59
C LYS A 554 -24.60 -11.41 10.63
N SER A 555 -24.47 -12.64 10.14
CA SER A 555 -24.17 -13.82 10.95
C SER A 555 -22.89 -13.61 11.74
N ARG A 556 -23.02 -13.64 13.07
CA ARG A 556 -21.91 -13.89 13.99
C ARG A 556 -21.65 -15.40 13.95
N SER A 557 -20.52 -15.81 13.39
CA SER A 557 -19.96 -17.12 13.72
C SER A 557 -19.29 -17.00 15.09
N ASN A 558 -19.95 -17.59 16.09
CA ASN A 558 -19.34 -17.91 17.37
C ASN A 558 -18.14 -18.84 17.11
N SER A 559 -16.95 -18.38 17.48
CA SER A 559 -15.87 -19.27 17.92
C SER A 559 -15.66 -18.98 19.40
N GLU A 560 -15.82 -20.02 20.19
CA GLU A 560 -15.70 -20.01 21.64
C GLU A 560 -14.25 -19.77 22.06
N GLY A 561 -14.08 -19.00 23.15
CA GLY A 561 -12.95 -19.07 24.07
C GLY A 561 -11.53 -19.12 23.50
N GLY A 562 -11.01 -17.99 23.03
CA GLY A 562 -9.58 -17.82 22.76
C GLY A 562 -9.17 -16.36 22.94
N ASN A 563 -8.23 -16.11 23.84
CA ASN A 563 -7.70 -14.80 24.25
C ASN A 563 -6.86 -14.14 23.11
N GLY A 564 -7.45 -13.89 21.94
CA GLY A 564 -6.73 -13.63 20.67
C GLY A 564 -6.88 -12.23 20.06
N ASN A 565 -7.36 -11.22 20.79
CA ASN A 565 -7.57 -9.88 20.21
C ASN A 565 -6.31 -8.98 20.21
N GLY A 566 -5.24 -9.34 20.91
CA GLY A 566 -3.97 -8.59 20.90
C GLY A 566 -3.14 -8.73 19.60
N SER A 567 -3.30 -9.84 18.89
CA SER A 567 -2.52 -10.20 17.69
C SER A 567 -2.78 -9.26 16.49
N ALA A 568 -3.96 -8.65 16.38
CA ALA A 568 -4.34 -7.88 15.18
C ALA A 568 -3.58 -6.55 14.99
N LEU A 569 -2.96 -6.03 16.05
CA LEU A 569 -2.19 -4.77 16.03
C LEU A 569 -0.69 -5.00 16.30
N ASN A 570 -0.26 -6.25 16.48
CA ASN A 570 1.15 -6.54 16.67
C ASN A 570 1.88 -6.60 15.34
N ARG A 571 3.11 -6.10 15.34
CA ARG A 571 4.05 -6.18 14.22
C ARG A 571 5.44 -6.44 14.77
N PHE A 572 6.23 -7.18 14.01
CA PHE A 572 7.62 -7.46 14.31
C PHE A 572 8.52 -6.62 13.40
N HIS A 573 9.59 -6.09 13.97
CA HIS A 573 10.64 -5.41 13.24
C HIS A 573 11.52 -6.44 12.52
N LYS A 574 11.49 -6.40 11.19
CA LYS A 574 12.19 -7.33 10.31
C LYS A 574 13.33 -6.63 9.61
N ARG A 575 14.49 -7.29 9.56
CA ARG A 575 15.69 -6.86 8.84
C ARG A 575 16.02 -7.84 7.74
N ILE A 576 16.19 -7.34 6.52
CA ILE A 576 16.54 -8.14 5.34
C ILE A 576 17.78 -7.54 4.69
N ILE A 577 18.81 -8.35 4.47
CA ILE A 577 20.01 -7.98 3.72
C ILE A 577 19.90 -8.59 2.32
N MET A 578 20.07 -7.76 1.29
CA MET A 578 20.00 -8.14 -0.12
C MET A 578 21.34 -7.90 -0.81
N SER A 579 21.74 -8.81 -1.69
CA SER A 579 23.06 -8.79 -2.36
C SER A 579 23.14 -7.93 -3.61
N ARG A 580 22.01 -7.38 -4.09
CA ARG A 580 21.94 -6.61 -5.34
C ARG A 580 21.61 -5.15 -5.05
N CYS A 581 22.56 -4.26 -5.33
CA CYS A 581 22.37 -2.81 -5.29
C CYS A 581 22.05 -2.29 -6.69
N GLY A 582 21.22 -1.25 -6.76
CA GLY A 582 20.92 -0.53 -7.98
C GLY A 582 20.37 0.85 -7.67
N LYS A 583 20.12 1.63 -8.71
CA LYS A 583 19.49 2.94 -8.63
C LYS A 583 18.04 2.87 -9.10
N PRO A 584 17.13 3.70 -8.57
CA PRO A 584 15.77 3.80 -9.08
C PRO A 584 15.73 4.06 -10.58
N LEU A 585 14.74 3.51 -11.28
CA LEU A 585 14.65 3.58 -12.74
C LEU A 585 14.70 5.01 -13.30
N TYR A 586 14.11 5.96 -12.60
CA TYR A 586 14.10 7.38 -13.02
C TYR A 586 15.49 8.05 -12.96
N MET A 587 16.47 7.42 -12.30
CA MET A 587 17.87 7.88 -12.25
C MET A 587 18.74 7.30 -13.37
N ALA A 588 18.14 6.68 -14.39
CA ALA A 588 18.86 6.29 -15.59
C ALA A 588 19.46 7.53 -16.28
N GLY A 589 20.74 7.46 -16.66
CA GLY A 589 21.45 8.49 -17.40
C GLY A 589 21.01 8.57 -18.86
N THR A 590 20.34 7.53 -19.37
CA THR A 590 19.84 7.50 -20.74
C THR A 590 18.40 7.00 -20.83
N ARG A 591 17.68 7.44 -21.87
CA ARG A 591 16.38 6.86 -22.25
C ARG A 591 16.47 5.36 -22.50
N ILE A 592 17.58 4.91 -23.08
CA ILE A 592 17.89 3.49 -23.28
C ILE A 592 18.00 2.75 -21.95
N GLY A 593 18.63 3.35 -20.94
CA GLY A 593 18.69 2.83 -19.57
C GLY A 593 17.29 2.66 -18.96
N VAL A 594 16.38 3.62 -19.15
CA VAL A 594 14.96 3.49 -18.73
C VAL A 594 14.30 2.28 -19.40
N LEU A 595 14.46 2.14 -20.73
CA LEU A 595 13.85 1.03 -21.48
C LEU A 595 14.43 -0.33 -21.07
N LYS A 596 15.75 -0.44 -20.91
CA LYS A 596 16.44 -1.65 -20.40
C LYS A 596 15.94 -2.02 -19.01
N GLY A 597 15.81 -1.02 -18.13
CA GLY A 597 15.29 -1.19 -16.78
C GLY A 597 13.88 -1.78 -16.78
N LEU A 598 12.98 -1.26 -17.62
CA LEU A 598 11.62 -1.79 -17.78
C LEU A 598 11.61 -3.22 -18.34
N ILE A 599 12.39 -3.50 -19.39
CA ILE A 599 12.48 -4.85 -19.98
C ILE A 599 12.96 -5.87 -18.94
N GLY A 600 14.01 -5.53 -18.19
CA GLY A 600 14.54 -6.37 -17.12
C GLY A 600 13.50 -6.61 -16.03
N ALA A 601 12.79 -5.57 -15.60
CA ALA A 601 11.76 -5.68 -14.57
C ALA A 601 10.52 -6.48 -15.04
N ILE A 602 10.07 -6.30 -16.29
CA ILE A 602 9.00 -7.13 -16.88
C ILE A 602 9.45 -8.60 -16.95
N SER A 603 10.70 -8.86 -17.29
CA SER A 603 11.27 -10.21 -17.29
C SER A 603 11.34 -10.80 -15.88
N GLY A 604 11.75 -10.00 -14.89
CA GLY A 604 11.73 -10.37 -13.46
C GLY A 604 10.32 -10.70 -12.98
N HIS A 605 9.33 -9.88 -13.35
CA HIS A 605 7.92 -10.13 -13.06
C HIS A 605 7.44 -11.45 -13.67
N GLN A 606 7.75 -11.69 -14.95
CA GLN A 606 7.42 -12.93 -15.65
C GLN A 606 8.05 -14.15 -14.96
N ASN A 607 9.29 -14.01 -14.51
CA ASN A 607 10.03 -15.06 -13.80
C ASN A 607 9.47 -15.34 -12.41
N LEU A 608 9.06 -14.31 -11.65
CA LEU A 608 8.31 -14.48 -10.39
C LEU A 608 6.99 -15.20 -10.64
N PHE A 609 6.23 -14.78 -11.64
CA PHE A 609 4.93 -15.37 -11.97
C PHE A 609 5.04 -16.86 -12.35
N ARG A 610 6.07 -17.22 -13.14
CA ARG A 610 6.41 -18.63 -13.45
C ARG A 610 6.71 -19.44 -12.19
N ASN A 611 7.31 -18.81 -11.19
CA ASN A 611 7.58 -19.38 -9.87
C ASN A 611 6.39 -19.29 -8.89
N LYS A 612 5.18 -19.03 -9.40
CA LYS A 612 3.94 -18.92 -8.62
C LYS A 612 3.96 -17.77 -7.61
N ILE A 613 4.70 -16.70 -7.89
CA ILE A 613 4.73 -15.48 -7.09
C ILE A 613 4.19 -14.33 -7.94
N LEU A 614 3.12 -13.68 -7.48
CA LEU A 614 2.59 -12.47 -8.12
C LEU A 614 2.99 -11.26 -7.28
N HIS A 615 3.63 -10.25 -7.88
CA HIS A 615 4.27 -9.12 -7.18
C HIS A 615 3.27 -8.14 -6.58
N ARG A 616 2.27 -7.70 -7.35
CA ARG A 616 1.16 -6.83 -6.94
C ARG A 616 1.52 -5.40 -6.52
N ASP A 617 2.74 -4.92 -6.78
CA ASP A 617 3.12 -3.55 -6.38
C ASP A 617 4.22 -3.00 -7.27
N ILE A 618 4.00 -3.05 -8.58
CA ILE A 618 4.89 -2.41 -9.54
C ILE A 618 4.77 -0.90 -9.37
N SER A 619 5.88 -0.25 -9.01
CA SER A 619 5.95 1.17 -8.72
C SER A 619 7.35 1.72 -8.99
N ILE A 620 7.48 3.05 -8.98
CA ILE A 620 8.76 3.74 -9.19
C ILE A 620 9.81 3.41 -8.11
N GLY A 621 9.38 3.00 -6.92
CA GLY A 621 10.27 2.58 -5.83
C GLY A 621 10.75 1.13 -5.94
N ASN A 622 10.09 0.30 -6.75
CA ASN A 622 10.31 -1.16 -6.77
C ASN A 622 10.98 -1.66 -8.06
N VAL A 623 11.17 -0.78 -9.05
CA VAL A 623 11.90 -1.07 -10.28
C VAL A 623 13.27 -0.40 -10.24
N LEU A 624 14.32 -1.20 -10.16
CA LEU A 624 15.70 -0.72 -10.11
C LEU A 624 16.46 -1.05 -11.39
N LEU A 625 17.48 -0.24 -11.66
CA LEU A 625 18.46 -0.39 -12.71
C LEU A 625 19.84 -0.61 -12.06
N SER A 626 20.64 -1.51 -12.62
CA SER A 626 22.03 -1.68 -12.18
C SER A 626 22.83 -0.38 -12.34
N GLU A 627 23.89 -0.21 -11.55
CA GLU A 627 24.70 1.02 -11.55
C GLU A 627 25.34 1.29 -12.94
N ASP A 628 25.67 0.22 -13.67
CA ASP A 628 26.21 0.23 -15.04
C ASP A 628 25.12 0.30 -16.14
N GLU A 629 23.84 0.41 -15.77
CA GLU A 629 22.68 0.50 -16.67
C GLU A 629 22.52 -0.66 -17.66
N THR A 630 23.06 -1.83 -17.33
CA THR A 630 22.97 -3.02 -18.17
C THR A 630 21.70 -3.82 -17.91
N GLU A 631 21.20 -3.84 -16.67
CA GLU A 631 20.10 -4.72 -16.28
C GLU A 631 19.07 -4.07 -15.33
N GLY A 632 17.79 -4.21 -15.69
CA GLY A 632 16.66 -3.95 -14.80
C GLY A 632 16.30 -5.14 -13.93
N PHE A 633 15.82 -4.87 -12.72
CA PHE A 633 15.33 -5.90 -11.80
C PHE A 633 14.26 -5.38 -10.84
N LEU A 634 13.47 -6.30 -10.27
CA LEU A 634 12.46 -6.00 -9.27
C LEU A 634 12.97 -6.23 -7.85
N ILE A 635 12.45 -5.40 -6.94
CA ILE A 635 12.63 -5.52 -5.50
C ILE A 635 11.27 -5.46 -4.78
N ASP A 636 11.28 -5.63 -3.47
CA ASP A 636 10.12 -5.52 -2.57
C ASP A 636 9.00 -6.54 -2.86
N LEU A 637 9.06 -7.69 -2.18
CA LEU A 637 8.03 -8.73 -2.26
C LEU A 637 6.99 -8.64 -1.13
N ASP A 638 6.90 -7.51 -0.42
CA ASP A 638 5.98 -7.37 0.70
C ASP A 638 4.50 -7.51 0.33
N HIS A 639 4.13 -7.13 -0.90
CA HIS A 639 2.76 -7.25 -1.39
C HIS A 639 2.52 -8.51 -2.22
N ALA A 640 3.57 -9.32 -2.39
CA ALA A 640 3.51 -10.48 -3.23
C ALA A 640 2.69 -11.61 -2.60
N ILE A 641 2.08 -12.44 -3.45
CA ILE A 641 1.31 -13.61 -3.03
C ILE A 641 1.80 -14.86 -3.74
N ARG A 642 1.60 -16.01 -3.10
CA ARG A 642 1.80 -17.33 -3.72
C ARG A 642 0.52 -17.75 -4.44
N LEU A 643 0.62 -17.99 -5.74
CA LEU A 643 -0.48 -18.48 -6.55
C LEU A 643 -0.76 -19.96 -6.24
N GLY A 644 -2.04 -20.34 -6.13
CA GLY A 644 -2.48 -21.74 -5.99
C GLY A 644 -2.52 -22.32 -4.56
N ARG A 645 -2.39 -21.52 -3.50
CA ARG A 645 -2.63 -21.98 -2.11
C ARG A 645 -4.10 -21.85 -1.71
N LYS A 646 -4.63 -22.80 -0.93
CA LYS A 646 -6.00 -22.79 -0.36
C LYS A 646 -6.18 -21.79 0.80
N GLU A 647 -5.09 -21.37 1.45
CA GLU A 647 -5.13 -20.47 2.61
C GLU A 647 -5.14 -18.99 2.21
N ASN A 648 -5.74 -18.15 3.06
CA ASN A 648 -5.75 -16.70 2.91
C ASN A 648 -4.32 -16.14 3.00
N SER A 649 -3.66 -15.93 1.86
CA SER A 649 -2.41 -15.15 1.78
C SER A 649 -2.68 -13.63 1.92
N GLY A 650 -3.79 -13.25 2.56
CA GLY A 650 -4.28 -11.89 2.63
C GLY A 650 -3.49 -11.05 3.62
N ALA A 651 -2.68 -10.13 3.10
CA ALA A 651 -2.10 -9.06 3.89
C ALA A 651 -3.23 -8.23 4.53
N ARG A 652 -3.40 -8.26 5.85
CA ARG A 652 -4.31 -7.35 6.58
C ARG A 652 -3.99 -5.90 6.23
N GLY A 653 -4.82 -5.29 5.37
CA GLY A 653 -4.64 -3.93 4.86
C GLY A 653 -3.46 -3.82 3.88
N ARG A 654 -3.73 -3.86 2.57
CA ARG A 654 -2.70 -3.65 1.54
C ARG A 654 -2.45 -2.16 1.39
N THR A 655 -1.27 -1.63 1.70
CA THR A 655 -0.94 -0.26 1.28
C THR A 655 -0.55 -0.28 -0.19
N GLY A 656 -1.23 0.46 -1.07
CA GLY A 656 -0.94 0.41 -2.52
C GLY A 656 -0.49 1.75 -3.08
N THR A 657 0.30 1.74 -4.14
CA THR A 657 0.67 2.98 -4.86
C THR A 657 -0.37 3.31 -5.92
N LYS A 658 -1.30 4.19 -5.56
CA LYS A 658 -2.53 4.44 -6.32
C LYS A 658 -2.29 4.87 -7.77
N VAL A 659 -1.28 5.70 -8.01
CA VAL A 659 -1.02 6.27 -9.35
C VAL A 659 -0.63 5.21 -10.38
N PHE A 660 -0.03 4.09 -9.96
CA PHE A 660 0.37 2.98 -10.85
C PHE A 660 -0.70 1.89 -10.95
N MET A 661 -1.66 1.86 -10.03
CA MET A 661 -2.70 0.83 -9.97
C MET A 661 -3.51 0.75 -11.27
N SER A 662 -3.85 -0.46 -11.69
CA SER A 662 -4.62 -0.71 -12.90
C SER A 662 -6.03 -0.12 -12.83
N ILE A 663 -6.60 0.23 -13.99
CA ILE A 663 -7.99 0.70 -14.12
C ILE A 663 -8.95 -0.31 -13.50
N GLY A 664 -8.73 -1.61 -13.73
CA GLY A 664 -9.54 -2.68 -13.16
C GLY A 664 -9.60 -2.64 -11.65
N LEU A 665 -8.45 -2.55 -10.99
CA LEU A 665 -8.33 -2.48 -9.54
C LEU A 665 -8.95 -1.18 -8.97
N LEU A 666 -8.78 -0.05 -9.66
CA LEU A 666 -9.33 1.25 -9.24
C LEU A 666 -10.87 1.30 -9.30
N LEU A 667 -11.48 0.58 -10.24
CA LEU A 667 -12.93 0.57 -10.48
C LEU A 667 -13.68 -0.57 -9.78
N GLN A 668 -13.00 -1.39 -8.97
CA GLN A 668 -13.62 -2.53 -8.26
C GLN A 668 -14.81 -2.13 -7.38
N GLY A 669 -14.89 -0.88 -6.92
CA GLY A 669 -16.03 -0.36 -6.16
C GLY A 669 -17.37 -0.46 -6.90
N TYR A 670 -17.35 -0.48 -8.24
CA TYR A 670 -18.52 -0.63 -9.10
C TYR A 670 -18.80 -2.07 -9.55
N GLU A 671 -17.89 -3.01 -9.28
CA GLU A 671 -18.02 -4.38 -9.78
C GLU A 671 -18.72 -5.29 -8.75
N PRO A 672 -19.86 -5.91 -9.11
CA PRO A 672 -20.56 -6.82 -8.21
C PRO A 672 -19.74 -8.07 -7.87
N ASN A 673 -18.86 -8.48 -8.78
CA ASN A 673 -17.90 -9.58 -8.61
C ASN A 673 -16.48 -9.03 -8.68
N LYS A 674 -15.87 -8.73 -7.53
CA LYS A 674 -14.51 -8.20 -7.47
C LYS A 674 -13.52 -9.19 -8.10
N LYS A 675 -12.96 -8.84 -9.26
CA LYS A 675 -11.90 -9.63 -9.89
C LYS A 675 -10.61 -9.55 -9.04
N PRO A 676 -9.95 -10.67 -8.72
CA PRO A 676 -8.68 -10.64 -7.99
C PRO A 676 -7.59 -9.97 -8.84
N HIS A 677 -6.60 -9.37 -8.15
CA HIS A 677 -5.39 -8.85 -8.79
C HIS A 677 -4.71 -9.97 -9.61
N SER A 678 -4.52 -9.72 -10.90
CA SER A 678 -3.87 -10.62 -11.87
C SER A 678 -2.51 -10.11 -12.35
N PHE A 679 -1.71 -10.95 -12.99
CA PHE A 679 -0.44 -10.51 -13.59
C PHE A 679 -0.59 -9.39 -14.63
N MET A 680 -1.77 -9.27 -15.27
CA MET A 680 -2.04 -8.21 -16.24
C MET A 680 -2.22 -6.84 -15.57
N ASP A 681 -2.68 -6.81 -14.31
CA ASP A 681 -2.77 -5.57 -13.54
C ASP A 681 -1.37 -5.02 -13.21
N ASP A 682 -0.42 -5.91 -12.90
CA ASP A 682 1.01 -5.56 -12.76
C ASP A 682 1.61 -5.11 -14.11
N LEU A 683 1.24 -5.74 -15.23
CA LEU A 683 1.67 -5.31 -16.57
C LEU A 683 1.12 -3.93 -16.95
N GLU A 684 -0.14 -3.64 -16.63
CA GLU A 684 -0.70 -2.30 -16.78
C GLU A 684 0.05 -1.27 -15.93
N SER A 685 0.48 -1.67 -14.73
CA SER A 685 1.25 -0.81 -13.82
C SER A 685 2.61 -0.40 -14.40
N PHE A 686 3.27 -1.27 -15.19
CA PHE A 686 4.49 -0.90 -15.93
C PHE A 686 4.26 0.20 -16.97
N PHE A 687 3.09 0.22 -17.64
CA PHE A 687 2.73 1.30 -18.55
C PHE A 687 2.59 2.63 -17.81
N TRP A 688 1.85 2.63 -16.69
CA TRP A 688 1.69 3.82 -15.85
C TRP A 688 3.01 4.31 -15.25
N LEU A 689 3.92 3.39 -14.92
CA LEU A 689 5.27 3.72 -14.46
C LEU A 689 6.06 4.48 -15.53
N LEU A 690 6.12 3.97 -16.76
CA LEU A 690 6.82 4.65 -17.87
C LEU A 690 6.21 6.03 -18.14
N PHE A 691 4.87 6.09 -18.22
CA PHE A 691 4.15 7.35 -18.39
C PHE A 691 4.51 8.37 -17.31
N TRP A 692 4.51 7.95 -16.05
CA TRP A 692 4.83 8.81 -14.91
C TRP A 692 6.26 9.34 -14.98
N ILE A 693 7.23 8.50 -15.36
CA ILE A 693 8.62 8.93 -15.55
C ILE A 693 8.72 10.00 -16.64
N CYS A 694 8.09 9.78 -17.79
CA CYS A 694 8.12 10.72 -18.92
C CYS A 694 7.50 12.09 -18.59
N VAL A 695 6.53 12.13 -17.67
CA VAL A 695 5.81 13.35 -17.25
C VAL A 695 6.51 14.09 -16.11
N HIS A 696 7.17 13.40 -15.19
CA HIS A 696 7.68 14.01 -13.96
C HIS A 696 9.18 14.28 -13.96
N TYR A 697 9.95 13.75 -14.91
CA TYR A 697 11.41 13.88 -14.95
C TYR A 697 11.84 14.55 -16.25
N SER A 698 12.74 15.52 -16.16
CA SER A 698 13.06 16.41 -17.28
C SER A 698 14.45 16.21 -17.86
N GLY A 699 15.30 15.39 -17.24
CA GLY A 699 16.65 15.14 -17.71
C GLY A 699 17.23 13.79 -17.29
N PRO A 700 18.43 13.46 -17.79
CA PRO A 700 19.15 12.26 -17.42
C PRO A 700 19.47 12.23 -15.93
N GLY A 701 19.66 11.04 -15.35
CA GLY A 701 20.02 10.89 -13.93
C GLY A 701 18.90 11.29 -12.95
N GLY A 702 17.70 11.60 -13.45
CA GLY A 702 16.59 12.07 -12.64
C GLY A 702 16.59 13.57 -12.39
N GLU A 703 17.35 14.34 -13.18
CA GLU A 703 17.37 15.81 -13.10
C GLU A 703 16.03 16.44 -13.48
N GLY A 704 15.76 17.63 -12.91
CA GLY A 704 14.58 18.43 -13.24
C GLY A 704 13.25 17.78 -12.85
N VAL A 705 13.13 17.28 -11.61
CA VAL A 705 11.88 16.69 -11.10
C VAL A 705 10.76 17.72 -11.06
N ARG A 706 9.73 17.50 -11.89
CA ARG A 706 8.52 18.32 -11.93
C ARG A 706 7.52 17.85 -10.89
N LYS A 707 7.39 18.63 -9.81
CA LYS A 707 6.43 18.34 -8.73
C LYS A 707 5.01 18.81 -9.04
N ALA A 708 4.87 19.91 -9.77
CA ALA A 708 3.57 20.49 -10.14
C ALA A 708 3.25 20.12 -11.61
N THR A 709 2.63 18.96 -11.81
CA THR A 709 2.11 18.55 -13.13
C THR A 709 0.59 18.39 -13.06
N ASN A 710 -0.06 18.27 -14.22
CA ASN A 710 -1.48 17.94 -14.33
C ASN A 710 -1.86 16.59 -13.68
N TYR A 711 -0.86 15.80 -13.26
CA TYR A 711 -1.02 14.44 -12.75
C TYR A 711 -0.61 14.30 -11.27
N GLU A 712 -0.07 15.35 -10.64
CA GLU A 712 0.27 15.32 -9.21
C GLU A 712 -0.94 14.92 -8.36
N ASP A 713 -2.11 15.43 -8.71
CA ASP A 713 -3.35 15.24 -7.96
C ASP A 713 -3.89 13.80 -8.02
N TRP A 714 -3.36 12.95 -8.91
CA TRP A 714 -3.70 11.52 -8.97
C TRP A 714 -3.41 10.80 -7.65
N ASN A 715 -2.36 11.27 -6.93
CA ASN A 715 -2.00 10.83 -5.58
C ASN A 715 -3.15 11.00 -4.58
N TYR A 716 -3.99 12.02 -4.76
CA TYR A 716 -4.97 12.47 -3.77
C TYR A 716 -6.43 12.16 -4.16
N ARG A 717 -6.70 11.83 -5.42
CA ARG A 717 -8.06 11.57 -5.90
C ARG A 717 -8.72 10.38 -5.17
N ALA A 718 -10.04 10.24 -5.30
CA ALA A 718 -10.73 8.97 -5.01
C ALA A 718 -10.26 7.85 -5.97
N LEU A 719 -10.42 6.59 -5.59
CA LEU A 719 -10.04 5.43 -6.43
C LEU A 719 -10.86 5.41 -7.71
N GLU A 720 -12.17 5.46 -7.56
CA GLU A 720 -13.13 5.40 -8.65
C GLU A 720 -12.94 6.56 -9.62
N LYS A 721 -12.71 7.76 -9.08
CA LYS A 721 -12.46 8.96 -9.88
C LYS A 721 -11.17 8.82 -10.70
N LEU A 722 -10.08 8.36 -10.08
CA LEU A 722 -8.83 8.13 -10.82
C LEU A 722 -9.00 7.02 -11.87
N GLY A 723 -9.74 5.95 -11.56
CA GLY A 723 -10.04 4.90 -12.52
C GLY A 723 -10.76 5.45 -13.75
N ASN A 724 -11.78 6.28 -13.56
CA ASN A 724 -12.51 6.93 -14.65
C ASN A 724 -11.63 7.92 -15.44
N ASP A 725 -10.79 8.70 -14.76
CA ASP A 725 -9.85 9.61 -15.41
C ASP A 725 -8.86 8.83 -16.30
N LYS A 726 -8.32 7.71 -15.80
CA LYS A 726 -7.44 6.82 -16.56
C LYS A 726 -8.15 6.18 -17.76
N VAL A 727 -9.40 5.76 -17.62
CA VAL A 727 -10.22 5.27 -18.74
C VAL A 727 -10.33 6.36 -19.81
N GLY A 728 -10.76 7.56 -19.43
CA GLY A 728 -10.88 8.70 -20.35
C GLY A 728 -9.55 9.05 -21.02
N PHE A 729 -8.44 8.87 -20.31
CA PHE A 729 -7.10 9.15 -20.81
C PHE A 729 -6.62 8.17 -21.90
N ILE A 730 -6.96 6.88 -21.82
CA ILE A 730 -6.43 5.84 -22.73
C ILE A 730 -7.37 5.45 -23.88
N THR A 731 -8.65 5.85 -23.80
CA THR A 731 -9.69 5.39 -24.73
C THR A 731 -9.49 5.94 -26.14
N ASP A 732 -9.42 7.27 -26.28
CA ASP A 732 -9.24 7.92 -27.57
C ASP A 732 -7.75 8.15 -27.86
N GLU A 733 -7.30 7.72 -29.03
CA GLU A 733 -5.88 7.78 -29.39
C GLU A 733 -5.41 9.20 -29.70
N GLN A 734 -6.24 10.01 -30.35
CA GLN A 734 -5.88 11.37 -30.74
C GLN A 734 -5.77 12.26 -29.51
N ASP A 735 -6.72 12.14 -28.58
CA ASP A 735 -6.68 12.84 -27.30
C ASP A 735 -5.48 12.40 -26.46
N PHE A 736 -5.20 11.09 -26.42
CA PHE A 736 -4.03 10.55 -25.74
C PHE A 736 -2.73 11.15 -26.28
N LEU A 737 -2.53 11.11 -27.60
CA LEU A 737 -1.37 11.69 -28.27
C LEU A 737 -1.25 13.19 -28.01
N THR A 738 -2.36 13.93 -28.09
CA THR A 738 -2.38 15.38 -27.84
C THR A 738 -1.88 15.70 -26.42
N ARG A 739 -2.34 14.94 -25.42
CA ARG A 739 -1.93 15.13 -24.02
C ARG A 739 -0.46 14.77 -23.81
N ILE A 740 -0.01 13.58 -24.24
CA ILE A 740 1.37 13.17 -23.97
C ILE A 740 2.41 14.01 -24.74
N ASN A 741 2.08 14.55 -25.92
CA ASN A 741 2.95 15.51 -26.60
C ASN A 741 3.11 16.82 -25.83
N ALA A 742 2.08 17.25 -25.10
CA ALA A 742 2.12 18.47 -24.30
C ALA A 742 2.77 18.25 -22.92
N ASP A 743 2.59 17.07 -22.33
CA ASP A 743 2.97 16.81 -20.93
C ASP A 743 4.31 16.08 -20.75
N PHE A 744 4.82 15.38 -21.78
CA PHE A 744 6.13 14.73 -21.70
C PHE A 744 7.23 15.78 -21.63
N SER A 745 8.30 15.50 -20.89
CA SER A 745 9.46 16.38 -20.91
C SER A 745 10.13 16.37 -22.26
N ASP A 746 10.84 17.45 -22.58
CA ASP A 746 11.65 17.54 -23.79
C ASP A 746 12.63 16.35 -23.90
N TYR A 747 13.20 15.93 -22.77
CA TYR A 747 14.05 14.73 -22.69
C TYR A 747 13.33 13.46 -23.13
N PHE A 748 12.09 13.26 -22.69
CA PHE A 748 11.30 12.05 -23.00
C PHE A 748 10.38 12.18 -24.22
N ALA A 749 10.32 13.33 -24.90
CA ALA A 749 9.49 13.54 -26.09
C ALA A 749 9.71 12.47 -27.19
N PRO A 750 10.94 11.98 -27.46
CA PRO A 750 11.14 10.90 -28.44
C PRO A 750 10.49 9.56 -28.08
N LEU A 751 10.06 9.35 -26.83
CA LEU A 751 9.32 8.15 -26.43
C LEU A 751 7.83 8.23 -26.75
N VAL A 752 7.26 9.38 -27.13
CA VAL A 752 5.83 9.55 -27.41
C VAL A 752 5.28 8.48 -28.38
N PRO A 753 5.89 8.23 -29.56
CA PRO A 753 5.39 7.21 -30.47
C PRO A 753 5.43 5.80 -29.87
N TRP A 754 6.42 5.51 -29.04
CA TRP A 754 6.63 4.21 -28.42
C TRP A 754 5.71 3.95 -27.25
N VAL A 755 5.41 4.97 -26.43
CA VAL A 755 4.41 4.89 -25.37
C VAL A 755 3.02 4.67 -25.98
N ASN A 756 2.68 5.30 -27.11
CA ASN A 756 1.41 5.03 -27.78
C ASN A 756 1.35 3.61 -28.38
N ARG A 757 2.45 3.09 -28.95
CA ARG A 757 2.52 1.67 -29.37
C ARG A 757 2.31 0.74 -28.18
N LEU A 758 2.94 1.02 -27.04
CA LEU A 758 2.77 0.24 -25.81
C LEU A 758 1.33 0.33 -25.30
N ARG A 759 0.69 1.51 -25.36
CA ARG A 759 -0.73 1.70 -25.00
C ARG A 759 -1.62 0.76 -25.80
N ARG A 760 -1.41 0.63 -27.12
CA ARG A 760 -2.22 -0.27 -27.97
C ARG A 760 -2.10 -1.74 -27.57
N GLU A 761 -0.93 -2.15 -27.07
CA GLU A 761 -0.71 -3.52 -26.56
C GLU A 761 -1.36 -3.73 -25.19
N VAL A 762 -1.25 -2.75 -24.29
CA VAL A 762 -1.78 -2.84 -22.92
C VAL A 762 -3.29 -2.59 -22.87
N PHE A 763 -3.83 -1.81 -23.80
CA PHE A 763 -5.24 -1.45 -23.90
C PHE A 763 -5.76 -1.66 -25.33
N PRO A 764 -5.95 -2.91 -25.77
CA PRO A 764 -6.41 -3.20 -27.12
C PRO A 764 -7.77 -2.53 -27.39
N GLY A 765 -7.84 -1.72 -28.44
CA GLY A 765 -9.05 -0.95 -28.78
C GLY A 765 -9.39 0.16 -27.77
N GLY A 766 -8.44 0.61 -26.94
CA GLY A 766 -8.70 1.59 -25.89
C GLY A 766 -9.47 1.02 -24.69
N LEU A 767 -9.47 -0.31 -24.53
CA LEU A 767 -10.22 -1.00 -23.48
C LEU A 767 -9.29 -1.76 -22.56
N ARG A 768 -9.67 -1.88 -21.29
CA ARG A 768 -9.02 -2.77 -20.32
C ARG A 768 -9.21 -4.24 -20.70
N TRP A 769 -8.26 -5.07 -20.32
CA TRP A 769 -8.36 -6.53 -20.50
C TRP A 769 -9.50 -7.12 -19.67
N LYS A 770 -10.30 -7.98 -20.31
CA LYS A 770 -11.33 -8.79 -19.64
C LYS A 770 -10.81 -10.20 -19.34
N GLU A 771 -10.07 -10.77 -20.28
CA GLU A 771 -9.52 -12.12 -20.22
C GLU A 771 -7.99 -12.08 -20.08
N GLU A 772 -7.43 -13.16 -19.53
CA GLU A 772 -5.99 -13.28 -19.35
C GLU A 772 -5.27 -13.53 -20.68
N ASP A 773 -4.28 -12.70 -20.99
CA ASP A 773 -3.39 -12.90 -22.13
C ASP A 773 -1.93 -12.91 -21.70
N ARG A 774 -1.33 -14.10 -21.67
CA ARG A 774 0.08 -14.29 -21.28
C ARG A 774 1.05 -13.81 -22.34
N THR A 775 0.63 -13.66 -23.59
CA THR A 775 1.50 -13.19 -24.68
C THR A 775 1.78 -11.69 -24.58
N LEU A 776 1.04 -10.95 -23.74
CA LEU A 776 1.27 -9.53 -23.45
C LEU A 776 2.70 -9.24 -22.97
N TYR A 777 3.32 -10.13 -22.18
CA TYR A 777 4.72 -9.98 -21.76
C TYR A 777 5.66 -9.78 -22.95
N GLU A 778 5.55 -10.64 -23.97
CA GLU A 778 6.44 -10.61 -25.13
C GLU A 778 6.14 -9.41 -26.03
N ARG A 779 4.86 -9.05 -26.21
CA ARG A 779 4.49 -7.87 -27.00
C ARG A 779 4.99 -6.56 -26.38
N MET A 780 4.86 -6.41 -25.05
CA MET A 780 5.41 -5.25 -24.35
C MET A 780 6.93 -5.16 -24.49
N LYS A 781 7.66 -6.27 -24.25
CA LYS A 781 9.12 -6.31 -24.40
C LYS A 781 9.56 -6.00 -25.84
N ASP A 782 8.85 -6.51 -26.84
CA ASP A 782 9.14 -6.24 -28.24
C ASP A 782 8.98 -4.75 -28.60
N VAL A 783 7.91 -4.08 -28.15
CA VAL A 783 7.76 -2.63 -28.32
C VAL A 783 8.93 -1.87 -27.71
N LEU A 784 9.33 -2.21 -26.48
CA LEU A 784 10.45 -1.56 -25.78
C LEU A 784 11.80 -1.84 -26.47
N HIS A 785 12.05 -3.07 -26.95
CA HIS A 785 13.26 -3.39 -27.71
C HIS A 785 13.36 -2.63 -29.02
N ARG A 786 12.23 -2.43 -29.72
CA ARG A 786 12.21 -1.62 -30.95
C ARG A 786 12.45 -0.14 -30.64
N ALA A 787 11.89 0.37 -29.55
CA ALA A 787 12.14 1.74 -29.08
C ALA A 787 13.63 2.01 -28.82
N MET A 788 14.35 1.03 -28.28
CA MET A 788 15.80 1.14 -28.06
C MET A 788 16.62 1.27 -29.35
N LYS A 789 16.05 0.90 -30.51
CA LYS A 789 16.70 0.99 -31.82
C LYS A 789 16.31 2.24 -32.59
N ASP A 790 15.42 3.07 -32.03
CA ASP A 790 14.99 4.32 -32.65
C ASP A 790 16.11 5.37 -32.53
N PRO A 791 16.59 5.94 -33.65
CA PRO A 791 17.62 6.98 -33.62
C PRO A 791 17.26 8.19 -32.75
N ALA A 792 15.99 8.60 -32.70
CA ALA A 792 15.55 9.73 -31.89
C ALA A 792 15.63 9.43 -30.38
N VAL A 793 15.44 8.16 -29.99
CA VAL A 793 15.56 7.70 -28.60
C VAL A 793 17.04 7.52 -28.23
N MET A 794 17.87 7.04 -29.17
CA MET A 794 19.31 6.84 -28.99
C MET A 794 20.11 8.15 -28.97
N ALA A 795 19.58 9.22 -29.58
CA ALA A 795 20.27 10.51 -29.64
C ALA A 795 20.72 10.95 -28.25
N GLU A 796 21.91 11.52 -28.16
CA GLU A 796 22.41 12.06 -26.89
C GLU A 796 21.59 13.31 -26.51
N TRP A 797 21.40 13.50 -25.21
CA TRP A 797 20.82 14.72 -24.70
C TRP A 797 21.90 15.79 -24.66
N PRO A 798 21.71 16.96 -25.28
CA PRO A 798 22.73 17.99 -25.28
C PRO A 798 23.04 18.40 -23.84
N GLU A 799 24.30 18.24 -23.40
CA GLU A 799 24.79 18.77 -22.14
C GLU A 799 24.69 20.30 -22.22
N GLY A 800 23.70 20.88 -21.54
CA GLY A 800 23.49 22.32 -21.55
C GLY A 800 24.46 23.02 -20.61
N GLU A 801 25.30 23.89 -21.17
CA GLU A 801 25.72 25.13 -20.52
C GLU A 801 24.53 25.76 -19.78
N GLU A 802 24.80 26.29 -18.58
CA GLU A 802 23.88 27.01 -17.69
C GLU A 802 22.63 27.58 -18.38
N MET A 803 21.53 26.81 -18.42
CA MET A 803 20.22 27.39 -18.68
C MET A 803 19.80 28.16 -17.43
N GLY A 804 20.19 29.43 -17.42
CA GLY A 804 19.76 30.43 -16.47
C GLY A 804 18.24 30.39 -16.29
N GLN A 805 17.86 30.46 -15.02
CA GLN A 805 16.49 30.68 -14.54
C GLN A 805 15.71 31.61 -15.48
N THR A 806 14.60 31.13 -16.01
CA THR A 806 13.51 32.01 -16.43
C THR A 806 12.16 31.41 -16.03
N TYR A 807 11.70 31.93 -14.88
CA TYR A 807 10.36 31.98 -14.29
C TYR A 807 9.68 30.70 -13.78
#